data_AF-A0A946ABV5-F1
#
_entry.id   AF-A0A946ABV5-F1
#
_cell.length_a   1.000
_cell.length_b   1.000
_cell.length_c   1.000
_cell.angle_alpha   90.00
_cell.angle_beta   90.00
_cell.angle_gamma   90.00
#
_symmetry.space_group_name_H-M   'P 1'
#
loop_
_entity.id
_entity.type
_entity.pdbx_description
1 polymer ?
#
loop_
_entity_poly.entity_id
_entity_poly.type
_entity_poly.pdbx_seq_one_letter_code
_entity_poly.pdbx_strand_id
1 'polypeptide(L)'
;FTAVFDKGAWSISQAEALLPGGTSLALSGEVVVEEDEPVFRGPVEATSDNLRATLEWLEFDLEGVAQDRLRRVDLFADLFLSPGVIAMTGLDLGFDSSRLTGGIAARISEIPSVTAELVLDQINLDAYLPETVASDDAAEQSDESLAAVVTYISLINLDIDARADVLTYNGVAVSGLVADGILLDDKLVLESFGAADIAGAAVRLSGTVDPVSGSVALQMGIKAEDAGGLLRLAGVNLPIDPAELGAVELVGDITGDAEQAVVRQRLQTALGAASVDGTWIDPFGTPSFDGRLGLRSTSYRILAAAFGIDLPDAADSEIAIATDIATDMDQAEFNAVIEVLGVKLRGSGAVEGLQSEPLFDVRLQVEHAELAGLLRDLGVDGGFPDLGPVDLGLTATGTPDLVDIVLAQSTIGPSSLRGTLGVTLSGERPYVQARLEADVLALDPFLAASSGGTLGDTRSQDNQRWSSEEIDLGFLELLDGRFELVAERLEAQNLVVEDPTVVASLEDGQLDIERLDGRLFDGQVALTGTVLSGVPHHMNLKLALADADMAWLMRHFADSDAVSGRLFLDVAVDGVGMSQRDFVQSLAGNGAISLRDGFVEGFDLRAISDRLGNLDNEVAIATMLAEASSGGQTAITAAEGNFVMTEGVARSQDLSVLLDGGRGDFVTAIDLPRWWIDLEGQARLTDHPNAPAIPVAVNGPIDNPERVVDTRSLENFLVQRVAETALRKLGEDELGGAAGALLGVITGSSGDSGTGQEASTQGSGSDSAPLEAVPAKPEAPETTQDAAGQVLDLLTGGSSAESAEEPASSNNQGSSGNQSSSGSLLDLLGGSSGNNDTEMSAPEKEQPASEDLNTEELLLDLLGGLAN
;
A
#
# COMPACT_ATOMS: atom_id res chain seq x y z
N PHE A 1 -74.94 -9.44 43.63
CA PHE A 1 -74.32 -9.61 44.95
C PHE A 1 -75.15 -10.54 45.80
N THR A 2 -74.59 -11.71 46.12
CA THR A 2 -75.15 -12.72 47.02
C THR A 2 -74.01 -13.21 47.90
N ALA A 3 -74.18 -13.12 49.23
CA ALA A 3 -73.19 -13.58 50.20
C ALA A 3 -73.85 -14.22 51.41
N VAL A 4 -73.19 -15.22 51.99
CA VAL A 4 -73.66 -16.03 53.13
C VAL A 4 -72.54 -16.13 54.16
N PHE A 5 -72.82 -15.77 55.41
CA PHE A 5 -71.88 -15.94 56.51
C PHE A 5 -72.10 -17.29 57.22
N ASP A 6 -71.09 -18.15 57.25
CA ASP A 6 -71.09 -19.41 58.00
C ASP A 6 -69.70 -19.70 58.62
N LYS A 7 -69.68 -20.27 59.82
CA LYS A 7 -68.46 -20.67 60.59
C LYS A 7 -67.34 -19.63 60.77
N GLY A 8 -67.55 -18.35 60.41
CA GLY A 8 -66.53 -17.30 60.46
C GLY A 8 -66.06 -16.80 59.08
N ALA A 9 -66.52 -17.42 57.99
CA ALA A 9 -66.27 -17.00 56.62
C ALA A 9 -67.52 -16.35 56.00
N TRP A 10 -67.33 -15.36 55.13
CA TRP A 10 -68.34 -14.87 54.20
C TRP A 10 -68.12 -15.51 52.83
N SER A 11 -68.93 -16.52 52.48
CA SER A 11 -68.95 -17.07 51.12
C SER A 11 -69.74 -16.13 50.20
N ILE A 12 -69.06 -15.54 49.22
CA ILE A 12 -69.63 -14.69 48.17
C ILE A 12 -69.87 -15.57 46.95
N SER A 13 -71.13 -15.94 46.70
CA SER A 13 -71.46 -16.83 45.58
C SER A 13 -71.56 -16.12 44.24
N GLN A 14 -71.84 -14.81 44.24
CA GLN A 14 -71.78 -13.94 43.05
C GLN A 14 -71.87 -12.47 43.46
N ALA A 15 -70.79 -11.70 43.36
CA ALA A 15 -70.89 -10.27 43.08
C ALA A 15 -70.83 -10.05 41.56
N GLU A 16 -71.51 -9.02 41.09
CA GLU A 16 -71.52 -8.64 39.68
C GLU A 16 -71.79 -7.14 39.62
N ALA A 17 -71.03 -6.43 38.78
CA ALA A 17 -71.14 -5.00 38.54
C ALA A 17 -71.13 -4.73 37.03
N LEU A 18 -72.15 -4.02 36.54
CA LEU A 18 -72.22 -3.54 35.16
C LEU A 18 -71.72 -2.10 35.13
N LEU A 19 -70.68 -1.85 34.33
CA LEU A 19 -70.05 -0.54 34.14
C LEU A 19 -70.39 0.00 32.73
N PRO A 20 -69.92 1.20 32.33
CA PRO A 20 -69.97 1.64 30.94
C PRO A 20 -69.21 0.72 29.98
N GLY A 21 -69.21 1.05 28.69
CA GLY A 21 -68.60 0.21 27.65
C GLY A 21 -69.27 -1.15 27.40
N GLY A 22 -70.28 -1.52 28.19
CA GLY A 22 -70.84 -2.87 28.21
C GLY A 22 -70.07 -3.83 29.12
N THR A 23 -69.16 -3.32 29.97
CA THR A 23 -68.34 -4.15 30.85
C THR A 23 -69.18 -4.81 31.96
N SER A 24 -69.04 -6.13 32.13
CA SER A 24 -69.47 -6.84 33.34
C SER A 24 -68.26 -7.35 34.11
N LEU A 25 -68.19 -7.02 35.40
CA LEU A 25 -67.21 -7.51 36.35
C LEU A 25 -67.91 -8.43 37.35
N ALA A 26 -67.59 -9.72 37.33
CA ALA A 26 -68.08 -10.73 38.25
C ALA A 26 -66.96 -11.20 39.20
N LEU A 27 -67.31 -11.55 40.44
CA LEU A 27 -66.39 -12.21 41.36
C LEU A 27 -67.14 -13.16 42.30
N SER A 28 -66.46 -14.22 42.71
CA SER A 28 -66.93 -15.16 43.74
C SER A 28 -65.75 -15.62 44.61
N GLY A 29 -66.02 -16.14 45.80
CA GLY A 29 -64.94 -16.54 46.72
C GLY A 29 -65.38 -16.54 48.18
N GLU A 30 -64.40 -16.52 49.08
CA GLU A 30 -64.63 -16.41 50.53
C GLU A 30 -63.83 -15.26 51.14
N VAL A 31 -64.44 -14.50 52.06
CA VAL A 31 -63.73 -13.60 52.97
C VAL A 31 -63.64 -14.28 54.34
N VAL A 32 -62.43 -14.60 54.77
CA VAL A 32 -62.11 -15.13 56.11
C VAL A 32 -61.40 -14.06 56.94
N VAL A 33 -61.36 -14.25 58.26
CA VAL A 33 -60.50 -13.43 59.14
C VAL A 33 -59.33 -14.30 59.58
N GLU A 34 -58.13 -13.91 59.18
CA GLU A 34 -56.86 -14.59 59.49
C GLU A 34 -55.97 -13.57 60.22
N GLU A 35 -55.46 -13.96 61.41
CA GLU A 35 -54.63 -13.09 62.28
C GLU A 35 -55.24 -11.69 62.57
N ASP A 36 -56.57 -11.65 62.79
CA ASP A 36 -57.43 -10.47 62.97
C ASP A 36 -57.61 -9.57 61.72
N GLU A 37 -57.06 -9.96 60.56
CA GLU A 37 -57.19 -9.25 59.28
C GLU A 37 -58.18 -9.94 58.31
N PRO A 38 -58.98 -9.17 57.52
CA PRO A 38 -59.90 -9.72 56.53
C PRO A 38 -59.17 -10.11 55.24
N VAL A 39 -59.20 -11.40 54.88
CA VAL A 39 -58.57 -11.96 53.69
C VAL A 39 -59.64 -12.48 52.72
N PHE A 40 -59.69 -11.96 51.49
CA PHE A 40 -60.52 -12.49 50.41
C PHE A 40 -59.71 -13.43 49.52
N ARG A 41 -60.34 -14.53 49.09
CA ARG A 41 -59.81 -15.45 48.07
C ARG A 41 -60.91 -15.92 47.12
N GLY A 42 -60.70 -15.80 45.82
CA GLY A 42 -61.51 -16.46 44.79
C GLY A 42 -61.47 -15.78 43.42
N PRO A 43 -62.08 -16.40 42.39
CA PRO A 43 -61.95 -15.94 41.02
C PRO A 43 -62.70 -14.63 40.74
N VAL A 44 -62.05 -13.79 39.92
CA VAL A 44 -62.61 -12.61 39.27
C VAL A 44 -62.66 -12.85 37.76
N GLU A 45 -63.76 -12.46 37.14
CA GLU A 45 -64.01 -12.55 35.70
C GLU A 45 -64.49 -11.17 35.23
N ALA A 46 -63.87 -10.59 34.20
CA ALA A 46 -64.30 -9.32 33.64
C ALA A 46 -64.39 -9.40 32.12
N THR A 47 -65.54 -9.07 31.55
CA THR A 47 -65.79 -9.06 30.10
C THR A 47 -66.22 -7.67 29.68
N SER A 48 -65.78 -7.20 28.51
CA SER A 48 -66.11 -5.88 27.98
C SER A 48 -66.21 -5.89 26.47
N ASP A 49 -67.21 -5.18 25.91
CA ASP A 49 -67.30 -4.92 24.46
C ASP A 49 -66.61 -3.60 24.05
N ASN A 50 -66.28 -2.71 25.00
CA ASN A 50 -65.60 -1.44 24.75
C ASN A 50 -64.89 -0.91 26.01
N LEU A 51 -63.80 -1.55 26.43
CA LEU A 51 -63.05 -1.19 27.65
C LEU A 51 -62.65 0.29 27.71
N ARG A 52 -62.30 0.90 26.56
CA ARG A 52 -62.02 2.33 26.42
C ARG A 52 -63.04 3.22 27.12
N ALA A 53 -64.34 3.01 26.87
CA ALA A 53 -65.40 3.83 27.49
C ALA A 53 -65.60 3.55 28.99
N THR A 54 -65.02 2.48 29.52
CA THR A 54 -65.00 2.14 30.95
C THR A 54 -63.81 2.82 31.64
N LEU A 55 -62.66 2.88 30.97
CA LEU A 55 -61.46 3.60 31.43
C LEU A 55 -61.67 5.12 31.38
N GLU A 56 -62.25 5.65 30.30
CA GLU A 56 -62.69 7.05 30.18
C GLU A 56 -63.70 7.44 31.30
N TRP A 57 -64.56 6.51 31.73
CA TRP A 57 -65.48 6.72 32.85
C TRP A 57 -64.81 6.64 34.23
N LEU A 58 -63.71 5.89 34.34
CA LEU A 58 -62.85 5.82 35.53
C LEU A 58 -61.83 6.96 35.60
N GLU A 59 -61.93 7.95 34.71
CA GLU A 59 -61.02 9.11 34.61
C GLU A 59 -59.55 8.73 34.34
N PHE A 60 -59.30 7.57 33.72
CA PHE A 60 -57.98 7.25 33.16
C PHE A 60 -57.72 8.09 31.91
N ASP A 61 -56.50 8.63 31.83
CA ASP A 61 -55.98 9.21 30.60
C ASP A 61 -55.71 8.11 29.56
N LEU A 62 -56.07 8.38 28.32
CA LEU A 62 -55.88 7.53 27.14
C LEU A 62 -55.37 8.35 25.93
N GLU A 63 -54.88 9.57 26.16
CA GLU A 63 -54.17 10.36 25.15
C GLU A 63 -52.92 9.57 24.69
N GLY A 64 -52.72 9.47 23.37
CA GLY A 64 -51.75 8.56 22.75
C GLY A 64 -52.30 7.19 22.33
N VAL A 65 -53.19 6.55 23.10
CA VAL A 65 -53.71 5.22 22.74
C VAL A 65 -54.63 5.31 21.51
N ALA A 66 -54.34 4.54 20.46
CA ALA A 66 -55.05 4.60 19.19
C ALA A 66 -56.56 4.31 19.32
N GLN A 67 -57.39 5.10 18.63
CA GLN A 67 -58.86 5.12 18.85
C GLN A 67 -59.56 3.81 18.51
N ASP A 68 -58.94 2.89 17.76
CA ASP A 68 -59.51 1.58 17.45
C ASP A 68 -59.21 0.51 18.52
N ARG A 69 -58.27 0.77 19.45
CA ARG A 69 -57.88 -0.10 20.57
C ARG A 69 -58.79 -0.02 21.79
N LEU A 70 -58.53 -0.93 22.74
CA LEU A 70 -59.19 -1.13 24.02
C LEU A 70 -60.69 -1.42 23.82
N ARG A 71 -61.00 -2.34 22.89
CA ARG A 71 -62.36 -2.73 22.52
C ARG A 71 -62.83 -3.91 23.34
N ARG A 72 -62.59 -5.13 22.84
CA ARG A 72 -62.97 -6.34 23.58
C ARG A 72 -61.86 -6.70 24.55
N VAL A 73 -62.26 -6.95 25.80
CA VAL A 73 -61.40 -7.51 26.83
C VAL A 73 -62.15 -8.61 27.56
N ASP A 74 -61.48 -9.75 27.73
CA ASP A 74 -61.94 -10.93 28.44
C ASP A 74 -60.85 -11.34 29.44
N LEU A 75 -61.11 -11.14 30.73
CA LEU A 75 -60.19 -11.35 31.85
C LEU A 75 -60.70 -12.45 32.78
N PHE A 76 -59.81 -13.36 33.17
CA PHE A 76 -59.96 -14.28 34.29
C PHE A 76 -58.71 -14.24 35.18
N ALA A 77 -58.87 -14.32 36.50
CA ALA A 77 -57.79 -14.56 37.46
C ALA A 77 -58.34 -15.09 38.80
N ASP A 78 -57.57 -15.87 39.55
CA ASP A 78 -57.80 -16.09 40.98
C ASP A 78 -57.24 -14.91 41.78
N LEU A 79 -58.12 -14.20 42.51
CA LEU A 79 -57.79 -12.98 43.25
C LEU A 79 -57.62 -13.26 44.74
N PHE A 80 -56.49 -12.83 45.29
CA PHE A 80 -56.19 -12.76 46.72
C PHE A 80 -56.12 -11.29 47.15
N LEU A 81 -56.78 -10.93 48.26
CA LEU A 81 -56.67 -9.61 48.89
C LEU A 81 -56.50 -9.77 50.39
N SER A 82 -55.54 -9.06 50.98
CA SER A 82 -55.44 -8.79 52.43
C SER A 82 -55.07 -7.33 52.66
N PRO A 83 -55.09 -6.81 53.89
CA PRO A 83 -54.50 -5.50 54.18
C PRO A 83 -53.06 -5.42 53.64
N GLY A 84 -52.80 -4.39 52.84
CA GLY A 84 -51.48 -4.16 52.24
C GLY A 84 -51.03 -5.15 51.16
N VAL A 85 -51.81 -6.16 50.76
CA VAL A 85 -51.40 -7.13 49.71
C VAL A 85 -52.55 -7.42 48.74
N ILE A 86 -52.24 -7.36 47.45
CA ILE A 86 -53.10 -7.74 46.33
C ILE A 86 -52.32 -8.78 45.51
N ALA A 87 -52.94 -9.90 45.13
CA ALA A 87 -52.34 -10.82 44.17
C ALA A 87 -53.38 -11.42 43.23
N MET A 88 -53.00 -11.56 41.95
CA MET A 88 -53.78 -12.17 40.89
C MET A 88 -52.94 -13.33 40.32
N THR A 89 -53.42 -14.55 40.49
CA THR A 89 -52.73 -15.78 40.05
C THR A 89 -53.56 -16.51 39.01
N GLY A 90 -52.92 -17.15 38.03
CA GLY A 90 -53.66 -17.78 36.93
C GLY A 90 -54.38 -16.74 36.07
N LEU A 91 -53.72 -15.59 35.86
CA LEU A 91 -54.15 -14.54 34.97
C LEU A 91 -54.30 -15.09 33.54
N ASP A 92 -55.42 -14.78 32.92
CA ASP A 92 -55.72 -15.02 31.51
C ASP A 92 -56.52 -13.82 30.99
N LEU A 93 -55.84 -12.92 30.28
CA LEU A 93 -56.36 -11.63 29.81
C LEU A 93 -56.23 -11.55 28.28
N GLY A 94 -57.34 -11.79 27.58
CA GLY A 94 -57.47 -11.45 26.17
C GLY A 94 -57.86 -9.97 26.00
N PHE A 95 -57.16 -9.24 25.12
CA PHE A 95 -57.48 -7.84 24.80
C PHE A 95 -57.18 -7.53 23.33
N ASP A 96 -58.16 -7.02 22.59
CA ASP A 96 -58.14 -6.73 21.15
C ASP A 96 -57.66 -7.89 20.25
N SER A 97 -56.35 -8.08 20.10
CA SER A 97 -55.70 -9.17 19.33
C SER A 97 -54.61 -9.91 20.11
N SER A 98 -54.50 -9.63 21.41
CA SER A 98 -53.40 -10.02 22.30
C SER A 98 -53.94 -10.85 23.46
N ARG A 99 -53.10 -11.70 24.05
CA ARG A 99 -53.40 -12.51 25.23
C ARG A 99 -52.20 -12.51 26.18
N LEU A 100 -52.43 -12.00 27.39
CA LEU A 100 -51.48 -12.00 28.50
C LEU A 100 -51.88 -13.08 29.52
N THR A 101 -50.94 -13.91 29.95
CA THR A 101 -51.15 -14.92 31.00
C THR A 101 -50.07 -14.87 32.07
N GLY A 102 -50.33 -15.43 33.25
CA GLY A 102 -49.33 -15.55 34.33
C GLY A 102 -49.85 -15.16 35.72
N GLY A 103 -49.17 -14.24 36.40
CA GLY A 103 -49.56 -13.72 37.71
C GLY A 103 -48.86 -12.43 38.12
N ILE A 104 -49.52 -11.65 38.98
CA ILE A 104 -49.03 -10.37 39.51
C ILE A 104 -49.31 -10.32 41.01
N ALA A 105 -48.34 -9.92 41.82
CA ALA A 105 -48.49 -9.69 43.25
C ALA A 105 -47.94 -8.30 43.64
N ALA A 106 -48.70 -7.55 44.42
CA ALA A 106 -48.35 -6.20 44.86
C ALA A 106 -48.48 -6.06 46.38
N ARG A 107 -47.45 -5.53 47.03
CA ARG A 107 -47.47 -5.05 48.41
C ARG A 107 -47.60 -3.53 48.41
N ILE A 108 -48.67 -3.02 49.01
CA ILE A 108 -48.92 -1.59 49.16
C ILE A 108 -48.20 -1.10 50.41
N SER A 109 -47.24 -0.19 50.24
CA SER A 109 -46.41 0.40 51.29
C SER A 109 -46.14 1.89 50.96
N GLU A 110 -45.25 2.59 51.68
CA GLU A 110 -44.84 3.95 51.30
C GLU A 110 -44.19 3.99 49.91
N ILE A 111 -43.38 2.98 49.58
CA ILE A 111 -43.02 2.60 48.22
C ILE A 111 -43.66 1.23 47.94
N PRO A 112 -44.55 1.09 46.95
CA PRO A 112 -45.12 -0.21 46.57
C PRO A 112 -44.03 -1.19 46.08
N SER A 113 -44.25 -2.48 46.30
CA SER A 113 -43.41 -3.55 45.74
C SER A 113 -44.28 -4.44 44.86
N VAL A 114 -43.90 -4.67 43.61
CA VAL A 114 -44.64 -5.50 42.65
C VAL A 114 -43.75 -6.62 42.11
N THR A 115 -44.24 -7.85 42.17
CA THR A 115 -43.67 -9.02 41.46
C THR A 115 -44.62 -9.42 40.33
N ALA A 116 -44.11 -9.67 39.13
CA ALA A 116 -44.91 -10.10 37.97
C ALA A 116 -44.22 -11.22 37.15
N GLU A 117 -44.94 -12.32 36.93
CA GLU A 117 -44.57 -13.40 36.00
C GLU A 117 -45.57 -13.35 34.83
N LEU A 118 -45.12 -13.02 33.63
CA LEU A 118 -45.99 -12.65 32.51
C LEU A 118 -45.57 -13.29 31.17
N VAL A 119 -46.54 -13.84 30.44
CA VAL A 119 -46.35 -14.36 29.08
C VAL A 119 -47.39 -13.75 28.14
N LEU A 120 -46.94 -13.11 27.07
CA LEU A 120 -47.74 -12.40 26.08
C LEU A 120 -47.58 -13.03 24.69
N ASP A 121 -48.66 -13.32 23.98
CA ASP A 121 -48.56 -13.95 22.65
C ASP A 121 -48.11 -12.95 21.55
N GLN A 122 -48.84 -11.87 21.34
CA GLN A 122 -48.50 -10.83 20.38
C GLN A 122 -48.98 -9.46 20.83
N ILE A 123 -48.19 -8.41 20.61
CA ILE A 123 -48.64 -7.01 20.79
C ILE A 123 -48.02 -6.09 19.75
N ASN A 124 -48.74 -5.01 19.39
CA ASN A 124 -48.16 -3.85 18.75
C ASN A 124 -48.23 -2.67 19.71
N LEU A 125 -47.09 -2.25 20.27
CA LEU A 125 -47.00 -1.14 21.21
C LEU A 125 -47.33 0.22 20.55
N ASP A 126 -47.13 0.35 19.25
CA ASP A 126 -47.39 1.59 18.49
C ASP A 126 -48.88 1.99 18.49
N ALA A 127 -49.75 1.07 18.89
CA ALA A 127 -51.19 1.34 19.07
C ALA A 127 -51.57 1.73 20.51
N TYR A 128 -50.64 1.60 21.47
CA TYR A 128 -50.86 1.84 22.90
C TYR A 128 -49.95 2.91 23.51
N LEU A 129 -48.87 3.30 22.83
CA LEU A 129 -47.99 4.40 23.21
C LEU A 129 -48.33 5.66 22.40
N PRO A 130 -48.12 6.88 22.95
CA PRO A 130 -48.19 8.10 22.15
C PRO A 130 -47.10 8.14 21.09
N GLU A 131 -47.38 8.78 19.95
CA GLU A 131 -46.36 9.07 18.93
C GLU A 131 -45.27 9.98 19.53
N THR A 132 -44.09 9.42 19.78
CA THR A 132 -42.92 10.18 20.22
C THR A 132 -42.39 11.02 19.07
N VAL A 133 -42.87 12.27 18.99
CA VAL A 133 -42.40 13.24 18.00
C VAL A 133 -40.94 13.58 18.30
N ALA A 134 -40.02 13.11 17.45
CA ALA A 134 -38.63 13.52 17.52
C ALA A 134 -38.54 15.04 17.24
N SER A 135 -38.05 15.81 18.21
CA SER A 135 -37.76 17.23 18.09
C SER A 135 -36.25 17.43 17.99
N ASP A 136 -35.79 18.31 17.10
CA ASP A 136 -34.36 18.55 16.84
C ASP A 136 -33.59 19.08 18.07
N ASP A 137 -34.30 19.67 19.06
CA ASP A 137 -33.75 20.18 20.33
C ASP A 137 -33.35 19.07 21.34
N ALA A 138 -32.81 17.95 20.86
CA ALA A 138 -32.51 16.76 21.69
C ALA A 138 -31.43 17.00 22.76
N ALA A 139 -30.50 17.93 22.52
CA ALA A 139 -29.33 18.17 23.38
C ALA A 139 -29.67 18.91 24.69
N GLU A 140 -30.71 19.75 24.74
CA GLU A 140 -31.15 20.40 25.99
C GLU A 140 -32.13 19.53 26.80
N GLN A 141 -32.67 18.44 26.21
CA GLN A 141 -33.65 17.56 26.85
C GLN A 141 -33.04 16.36 27.59
N SER A 142 -31.74 16.08 27.41
CA SER A 142 -31.05 14.93 28.01
C SER A 142 -31.14 14.93 29.55
N ASP A 143 -30.78 16.05 30.19
CA ASP A 143 -30.83 16.25 31.65
C ASP A 143 -32.25 16.10 32.21
N GLU A 144 -33.26 16.72 31.56
CA GLU A 144 -34.66 16.55 32.00
C GLU A 144 -35.16 15.11 31.80
N SER A 145 -34.71 14.41 30.75
CA SER A 145 -35.13 13.04 30.45
C SER A 145 -34.64 12.04 31.50
N LEU A 146 -33.37 12.13 31.92
CA LEU A 146 -32.81 11.27 32.97
C LEU A 146 -33.43 11.62 34.35
N ALA A 147 -33.59 12.91 34.66
CA ALA A 147 -34.29 13.34 35.88
C ALA A 147 -35.75 12.85 35.93
N ALA A 148 -36.45 12.83 34.79
CA ALA A 148 -37.79 12.26 34.69
C ALA A 148 -37.79 10.74 34.94
N VAL A 149 -36.89 9.97 34.32
CA VAL A 149 -36.76 8.53 34.55
C VAL A 149 -36.48 8.22 36.02
N VAL A 150 -35.53 8.94 36.65
CA VAL A 150 -35.24 8.84 38.10
C VAL A 150 -36.49 9.14 38.95
N THR A 151 -37.29 10.11 38.54
CA THR A 151 -38.56 10.48 39.22
C THR A 151 -39.64 9.39 39.09
N TYR A 152 -39.60 8.53 38.07
CA TYR A 152 -40.55 7.42 37.92
C TYR A 152 -40.08 6.12 38.60
N ILE A 153 -38.80 5.76 38.50
CA ILE A 153 -38.28 4.51 39.11
C ILE A 153 -38.31 4.57 40.65
N SER A 154 -38.10 5.75 41.23
CA SER A 154 -38.14 5.96 42.70
C SER A 154 -39.53 5.81 43.34
N LEU A 155 -40.57 5.62 42.53
CA LEU A 155 -41.95 5.43 43.00
C LEU A 155 -42.34 3.96 43.21
N ILE A 156 -41.53 2.99 42.79
CA ILE A 156 -41.89 1.56 42.81
C ILE A 156 -40.67 0.63 42.84
N ASN A 157 -40.72 -0.37 43.72
CA ASN A 157 -39.84 -1.53 43.61
C ASN A 157 -40.52 -2.59 42.73
N LEU A 158 -39.83 -3.10 41.71
CA LEU A 158 -40.37 -4.03 40.71
C LEU A 158 -39.48 -5.26 40.57
N ASP A 159 -40.11 -6.41 40.36
CA ASP A 159 -39.51 -7.73 40.21
C ASP A 159 -40.27 -8.42 39.08
N ILE A 160 -39.62 -8.71 37.94
CA ILE A 160 -40.33 -9.08 36.72
C ILE A 160 -39.62 -10.18 35.93
N ASP A 161 -40.36 -11.24 35.61
CA ASP A 161 -40.07 -12.19 34.55
C ASP A 161 -41.17 -12.08 33.48
N ALA A 162 -40.88 -11.36 32.40
CA ALA A 162 -41.80 -11.15 31.30
C ALA A 162 -41.27 -11.74 29.98
N ARG A 163 -42.15 -12.41 29.23
CA ARG A 163 -41.86 -12.98 27.90
C ARG A 163 -42.93 -12.57 26.90
N ALA A 164 -42.53 -12.27 25.67
CA ALA A 164 -43.45 -12.04 24.56
C ALA A 164 -43.03 -12.80 23.30
N ASP A 165 -43.93 -13.60 22.71
CA ASP A 165 -43.59 -14.37 21.50
C ASP A 165 -43.39 -13.42 20.30
N VAL A 166 -44.23 -12.37 20.16
CA VAL A 166 -44.05 -11.28 19.19
C VAL A 166 -44.40 -9.92 19.81
N LEU A 167 -43.55 -8.91 19.61
CA LEU A 167 -43.79 -7.52 19.97
C LEU A 167 -43.43 -6.61 18.79
N THR A 168 -44.31 -5.68 18.42
CA THR A 168 -43.99 -4.62 17.44
C THR A 168 -43.81 -3.29 18.17
N TYR A 169 -42.73 -2.57 17.88
CA TYR A 169 -42.46 -1.22 18.38
C TYR A 169 -41.71 -0.39 17.33
N ASN A 170 -42.13 0.85 17.08
CA ASN A 170 -41.70 1.73 15.99
C ASN A 170 -41.71 1.01 14.62
N GLY A 171 -42.71 0.17 14.38
CA GLY A 171 -42.83 -0.69 13.19
C GLY A 171 -41.86 -1.87 13.12
N VAL A 172 -40.93 -2.01 14.08
CA VAL A 172 -39.96 -3.11 14.16
C VAL A 172 -40.58 -4.30 14.87
N ALA A 173 -40.56 -5.47 14.25
CA ALA A 173 -40.97 -6.72 14.88
C ALA A 173 -39.81 -7.32 15.69
N VAL A 174 -40.11 -7.70 16.92
CA VAL A 174 -39.24 -8.34 17.91
C VAL A 174 -39.87 -9.68 18.28
N SER A 175 -39.15 -10.78 18.11
CA SER A 175 -39.65 -12.15 18.36
C SER A 175 -38.92 -12.80 19.53
N GLY A 176 -39.67 -13.48 20.39
CA GLY A 176 -39.12 -14.16 21.58
C GLY A 176 -38.41 -13.20 22.52
N LEU A 177 -39.06 -12.10 22.88
CA LEU A 177 -38.58 -11.14 23.88
C LEU A 177 -38.58 -11.79 25.26
N VAL A 178 -37.53 -11.55 26.04
CA VAL A 178 -37.40 -11.89 27.45
C VAL A 178 -36.93 -10.65 28.21
N ALA A 179 -37.57 -10.34 29.33
CA ALA A 179 -37.20 -9.28 30.25
C ALA A 179 -37.28 -9.82 31.68
N ASP A 180 -36.11 -10.15 32.24
CA ASP A 180 -35.90 -10.73 33.56
C ASP A 180 -35.02 -9.77 34.38
N GLY A 181 -35.55 -9.23 35.49
CA GLY A 181 -34.83 -8.24 36.30
C GLY A 181 -35.59 -7.65 37.49
N ILE A 182 -34.84 -6.93 38.31
CA ILE A 182 -35.28 -6.35 39.59
C ILE A 182 -34.88 -4.88 39.66
N LEU A 183 -35.86 -4.01 39.93
CA LEU A 183 -35.68 -2.62 40.33
C LEU A 183 -35.90 -2.52 41.85
N LEU A 184 -34.85 -2.17 42.59
CA LEU A 184 -34.88 -2.08 44.05
C LEU A 184 -34.04 -0.89 44.53
N ASP A 185 -34.64 0.00 45.32
CA ASP A 185 -33.99 1.19 45.89
C ASP A 185 -33.23 2.00 44.82
N ASP A 186 -33.97 2.47 43.80
CA ASP A 186 -33.52 3.17 42.58
C ASP A 186 -32.58 2.39 41.64
N LYS A 187 -32.03 1.25 42.08
CA LYS A 187 -31.09 0.44 41.30
C LYS A 187 -31.79 -0.62 40.46
N LEU A 188 -31.47 -0.67 39.17
CA LEU A 188 -31.88 -1.72 38.24
C LEU A 188 -30.82 -2.83 38.16
N VAL A 189 -31.27 -4.08 38.27
CA VAL A 189 -30.51 -5.30 38.03
C VAL A 189 -31.21 -6.07 36.90
N LEU A 190 -30.53 -6.25 35.77
CA LEU A 190 -31.01 -7.02 34.64
C LEU A 190 -30.38 -8.41 34.69
N GLU A 191 -31.16 -9.44 35.02
CA GLU A 191 -30.69 -10.83 34.94
C GLU A 191 -30.62 -11.29 33.48
N SER A 192 -31.64 -10.95 32.67
CA SER A 192 -31.65 -11.17 31.22
C SER A 192 -32.70 -10.30 30.51
N PHE A 193 -32.26 -9.28 29.79
CA PHE A 193 -33.07 -8.60 28.77
C PHE A 193 -32.60 -9.01 27.36
N GLY A 194 -33.51 -9.32 26.43
CA GLY A 194 -33.11 -9.70 25.08
C GLY A 194 -34.21 -10.25 24.19
N ALA A 195 -33.89 -10.51 22.93
CA ALA A 195 -34.80 -11.05 21.92
C ALA A 195 -34.16 -12.22 21.16
N ALA A 196 -34.99 -13.17 20.73
CA ALA A 196 -34.56 -14.26 19.84
C ALA A 196 -34.37 -13.79 18.39
N ASP A 197 -35.18 -12.84 17.94
CA ASP A 197 -34.96 -12.05 16.73
C ASP A 197 -35.40 -10.59 16.95
N ILE A 198 -34.53 -9.64 16.63
CA ILE A 198 -34.87 -8.26 16.36
C ILE A 198 -34.14 -7.85 15.08
N ALA A 199 -34.91 -7.51 14.04
CA ALA A 199 -34.41 -7.19 12.71
C ALA A 199 -33.39 -8.21 12.12
N GLY A 200 -33.56 -9.52 12.39
CA GLY A 200 -32.64 -10.56 11.91
C GLY A 200 -31.53 -10.97 12.88
N ALA A 201 -31.54 -10.47 14.12
CA ALA A 201 -30.49 -10.71 15.11
C ALA A 201 -31.01 -11.17 16.47
N ALA A 202 -30.33 -12.13 17.10
CA ALA A 202 -30.53 -12.45 18.50
C ALA A 202 -29.71 -11.48 19.37
N VAL A 203 -30.35 -10.85 20.36
CA VAL A 203 -29.74 -9.85 21.25
C VAL A 203 -29.92 -10.28 22.71
N ARG A 204 -28.88 -10.11 23.53
CA ARG A 204 -28.93 -10.25 25.00
C ARG A 204 -28.15 -9.14 25.69
N LEU A 205 -28.68 -8.70 26.81
CA LEU A 205 -28.17 -7.68 27.71
C LEU A 205 -28.41 -8.13 29.16
N SER A 206 -27.41 -8.00 30.03
CA SER A 206 -27.55 -8.21 31.47
C SER A 206 -26.59 -7.30 32.24
N GLY A 207 -26.77 -7.18 33.56
CA GLY A 207 -25.91 -6.37 34.42
C GLY A 207 -26.65 -5.48 35.39
N THR A 208 -26.09 -4.32 35.74
CA THR A 208 -26.74 -3.36 36.64
C THR A 208 -26.59 -1.92 36.19
N VAL A 209 -27.63 -1.12 36.44
CA VAL A 209 -27.63 0.34 36.25
C VAL A 209 -28.10 0.99 37.54
N ASP A 210 -27.38 2.00 38.01
CA ASP A 210 -27.75 2.85 39.15
C ASP A 210 -27.79 4.31 38.65
N PRO A 211 -28.97 4.80 38.24
CA PRO A 211 -29.14 6.16 37.72
C PRO A 211 -28.88 7.27 38.75
N VAL A 212 -28.79 6.95 40.05
CA VAL A 212 -28.58 7.93 41.12
C VAL A 212 -27.09 8.18 41.38
N SER A 213 -26.24 7.16 41.22
CA SER A 213 -24.78 7.33 41.18
C SER A 213 -24.21 7.47 39.77
N GLY A 214 -25.02 7.29 38.73
CA GLY A 214 -24.59 7.20 37.33
C GLY A 214 -23.88 5.87 36.98
N SER A 215 -23.74 4.94 37.93
CA SER A 215 -22.95 3.72 37.74
C SER A 215 -23.60 2.75 36.76
N VAL A 216 -22.82 2.26 35.79
CA VAL A 216 -23.23 1.27 34.79
C VAL A 216 -22.28 0.07 34.82
N ALA A 217 -22.82 -1.14 34.72
CA ALA A 217 -22.06 -2.37 34.55
C ALA A 217 -22.88 -3.37 33.73
N LEU A 218 -22.76 -3.31 32.40
CA LEU A 218 -23.56 -4.05 31.44
C LEU A 218 -22.70 -5.04 30.64
N GLN A 219 -23.29 -6.19 30.28
CA GLN A 219 -22.74 -7.17 29.35
C GLN A 219 -23.71 -7.35 28.19
N MET A 220 -23.20 -7.29 26.96
CA MET A 220 -23.99 -7.42 25.73
C MET A 220 -23.49 -8.57 24.86
N GLY A 221 -24.42 -9.24 24.19
CA GLY A 221 -24.15 -10.27 23.18
C GLY A 221 -25.17 -10.20 22.05
N ILE A 222 -24.70 -9.95 20.84
CA ILE A 222 -25.50 -9.80 19.63
C ILE A 222 -25.00 -10.81 18.58
N LYS A 223 -25.92 -11.52 17.91
CA LYS A 223 -25.60 -12.47 16.86
C LYS A 223 -26.61 -12.40 15.72
N ALA A 224 -26.13 -12.21 14.49
CA ALA A 224 -26.95 -12.10 13.29
C ALA A 224 -26.38 -12.93 12.14
N GLU A 225 -27.24 -13.37 11.20
CA GLU A 225 -26.78 -13.95 9.92
C GLU A 225 -26.47 -12.88 8.86
N ASP A 226 -27.01 -11.67 9.03
CA ASP A 226 -26.78 -10.44 8.26
C ASP A 226 -26.74 -9.23 9.21
N ALA A 227 -25.80 -8.32 9.00
CA ALA A 227 -25.70 -7.10 9.81
C ALA A 227 -26.63 -5.97 9.33
N GLY A 228 -27.06 -6.00 8.07
CA GLY A 228 -27.83 -4.92 7.44
C GLY A 228 -29.21 -4.69 8.06
N GLY A 229 -29.82 -5.68 8.70
CA GLY A 229 -31.00 -5.51 9.55
C GLY A 229 -30.75 -4.63 10.79
N LEU A 230 -29.70 -4.94 11.55
CA LEU A 230 -29.31 -4.24 12.77
C LEU A 230 -28.77 -2.83 12.53
N LEU A 231 -27.88 -2.67 11.54
CA LEU A 231 -27.23 -1.37 11.29
C LEU A 231 -28.25 -0.30 10.89
N ARG A 232 -29.25 -0.67 10.08
CA ARG A 232 -30.40 0.21 9.76
C ARG A 232 -31.29 0.52 10.97
N LEU A 233 -31.38 -0.37 11.95
CA LEU A 233 -32.11 -0.14 13.19
C LEU A 233 -31.33 0.79 14.15
N ALA A 234 -30.00 0.69 14.15
CA ALA A 234 -29.11 1.54 14.95
C ALA A 234 -28.80 2.91 14.30
N GLY A 235 -29.20 3.13 13.04
CA GLY A 235 -28.86 4.33 12.26
C GLY A 235 -27.41 4.37 11.76
N VAL A 236 -26.63 3.31 11.98
CA VAL A 236 -25.20 3.25 11.63
C VAL A 236 -25.04 3.03 10.12
N ASN A 237 -24.43 4.01 9.45
CA ASN A 237 -24.06 3.93 8.04
C ASN A 237 -22.58 3.58 7.92
N LEU A 238 -22.26 2.45 7.28
CA LEU A 238 -20.88 2.00 7.09
C LEU A 238 -20.36 2.40 5.70
N PRO A 239 -19.03 2.58 5.53
CA PRO A 239 -18.41 2.80 4.22
C PRO A 239 -18.35 1.54 3.33
N ILE A 240 -18.95 0.43 3.77
CA ILE A 240 -18.99 -0.87 3.10
C ILE A 240 -20.44 -1.38 3.08
N ASP A 241 -20.83 -2.26 2.15
CA ASP A 241 -22.19 -2.86 2.18
C ASP A 241 -22.34 -3.76 3.42
N PRO A 242 -23.34 -3.55 4.30
CA PRO A 242 -23.60 -4.42 5.45
C PRO A 242 -23.67 -5.93 5.15
N ALA A 243 -24.03 -6.32 3.93
CA ALA A 243 -24.07 -7.72 3.51
C ALA A 243 -22.67 -8.36 3.37
N GLU A 244 -21.62 -7.56 3.16
CA GLU A 244 -20.23 -8.04 3.02
C GLU A 244 -19.62 -8.46 4.36
N LEU A 245 -20.11 -7.91 5.47
CA LEU A 245 -19.80 -8.39 6.83
C LEU A 245 -20.22 -9.86 7.04
N GLY A 246 -21.25 -10.32 6.32
CA GLY A 246 -21.84 -11.64 6.47
C GLY A 246 -22.42 -11.88 7.86
N ALA A 247 -22.23 -13.08 8.38
CA ALA A 247 -22.67 -13.43 9.73
C ALA A 247 -21.81 -12.74 10.79
N VAL A 248 -22.46 -12.10 11.77
CA VAL A 248 -21.83 -11.27 12.79
C VAL A 248 -22.09 -11.80 14.20
N GLU A 249 -21.07 -11.76 15.04
CA GLU A 249 -21.16 -11.98 16.48
C GLU A 249 -20.40 -10.88 17.23
N LEU A 250 -21.12 -10.00 17.93
CA LEU A 250 -20.57 -8.94 18.79
C LEU A 250 -20.77 -9.33 20.25
N VAL A 251 -19.69 -9.34 21.03
CA VAL A 251 -19.73 -9.55 22.48
C VAL A 251 -18.93 -8.46 23.17
N GLY A 252 -19.49 -7.85 24.21
CA GLY A 252 -18.80 -6.81 24.94
C GLY A 252 -19.35 -6.53 26.33
N ASP A 253 -18.64 -5.68 27.06
CA ASP A 253 -19.04 -5.14 28.35
C ASP A 253 -18.73 -3.63 28.44
N ILE A 254 -19.56 -2.92 29.21
CA ILE A 254 -19.45 -1.49 29.50
C ILE A 254 -19.54 -1.34 31.02
N THR A 255 -18.48 -0.84 31.66
CA THR A 255 -18.41 -0.71 33.13
C THR A 255 -17.82 0.64 33.54
N GLY A 256 -18.53 1.41 34.36
CA GLY A 256 -18.08 2.72 34.83
C GLY A 256 -19.21 3.54 35.43
N ASP A 257 -19.15 4.86 35.23
CA ASP A 257 -20.11 5.85 35.68
C ASP A 257 -20.31 6.96 34.61
N ALA A 258 -20.93 8.08 35.00
CA ALA A 258 -21.21 9.21 34.11
C ALA A 258 -19.97 10.05 33.74
N GLU A 259 -18.87 9.96 34.50
CA GLU A 259 -17.60 10.62 34.17
C GLU A 259 -16.73 9.73 33.26
N GLN A 260 -16.69 8.41 33.52
CA GLN A 260 -15.86 7.46 32.77
C GLN A 260 -16.52 6.08 32.61
N ALA A 261 -16.58 5.58 31.38
CA ALA A 261 -17.07 4.24 31.05
C ALA A 261 -16.00 3.39 30.33
N VAL A 262 -15.53 2.32 30.96
CA VAL A 262 -14.65 1.33 30.32
C VAL A 262 -15.46 0.48 29.36
N VAL A 263 -15.10 0.52 28.07
CA VAL A 263 -15.78 -0.17 26.97
C VAL A 263 -14.85 -1.26 26.42
N ARG A 264 -15.34 -2.50 26.40
CA ARG A 264 -14.60 -3.66 25.87
C ARG A 264 -15.48 -4.45 24.94
N GLN A 265 -15.18 -4.45 23.65
CA GLN A 265 -15.99 -5.08 22.61
C GLN A 265 -15.13 -5.96 21.70
N ARG A 266 -15.71 -7.07 21.21
CA ARG A 266 -15.14 -7.92 20.16
C ARG A 266 -16.21 -8.25 19.15
N LEU A 267 -15.95 -7.89 17.90
CA LEU A 267 -16.78 -8.12 16.73
C LEU A 267 -16.13 -9.22 15.88
N GLN A 268 -16.81 -10.34 15.66
CA GLN A 268 -16.44 -11.35 14.68
C GLN A 268 -17.37 -11.26 13.48
N THR A 269 -16.78 -11.28 12.28
CA THR A 269 -17.48 -11.15 10.99
C THR A 269 -16.96 -12.22 10.02
N ALA A 270 -17.50 -12.28 8.80
CA ALA A 270 -16.91 -13.06 7.71
C ALA A 270 -15.60 -12.44 7.17
N LEU A 271 -15.45 -11.11 7.26
CA LEU A 271 -14.25 -10.38 6.81
C LEU A 271 -13.07 -10.53 7.77
N GLY A 272 -13.33 -10.75 9.06
CA GLY A 272 -12.30 -10.77 10.10
C GLY A 272 -12.84 -10.53 11.51
N ALA A 273 -11.94 -10.26 12.45
CA ALA A 273 -12.26 -9.88 13.82
C ALA A 273 -11.79 -8.44 14.10
N ALA A 274 -12.63 -7.65 14.78
CA ALA A 274 -12.28 -6.34 15.31
C ALA A 274 -12.48 -6.29 16.84
N SER A 275 -11.79 -5.38 17.52
CA SER A 275 -11.88 -5.23 18.97
C SER A 275 -11.60 -3.79 19.42
N VAL A 276 -12.34 -3.37 20.46
CA VAL A 276 -12.15 -2.11 21.19
C VAL A 276 -11.91 -2.46 22.66
N ASP A 277 -10.90 -1.89 23.30
CA ASP A 277 -10.59 -2.07 24.73
C ASP A 277 -10.05 -0.73 25.27
N GLY A 278 -10.90 0.06 25.92
CA GLY A 278 -10.59 1.45 26.27
C GLY A 278 -11.58 2.11 27.23
N THR A 279 -11.44 3.41 27.43
CA THR A 279 -12.30 4.23 28.31
C THR A 279 -12.90 5.38 27.52
N TRP A 280 -14.23 5.46 27.51
CA TRP A 280 -14.97 6.66 27.13
C TRP A 280 -14.98 7.61 28.33
N ILE A 281 -14.62 8.87 28.11
CA ILE A 281 -14.51 9.92 29.13
C ILE A 281 -15.52 11.01 28.77
N ASP A 282 -16.28 11.47 29.77
CA ASP A 282 -17.39 12.42 29.62
C ASP A 282 -18.39 12.04 28.48
N PRO A 283 -18.92 10.80 28.47
CA PRO A 283 -19.74 10.27 27.37
C PRO A 283 -21.10 10.97 27.18
N PHE A 284 -21.46 11.90 28.07
CA PHE A 284 -22.69 12.70 28.01
C PHE A 284 -22.43 14.21 27.87
N GLY A 285 -21.17 14.65 27.86
CA GLY A 285 -20.75 16.04 27.74
C GLY A 285 -19.90 16.27 26.49
N THR A 286 -18.59 16.45 26.67
CA THR A 286 -17.60 16.49 25.58
C THR A 286 -16.85 15.16 25.48
N PRO A 287 -17.32 14.21 24.65
CA PRO A 287 -16.79 12.85 24.64
C PRO A 287 -15.33 12.79 24.17
N SER A 288 -14.55 11.95 24.85
CA SER A 288 -13.20 11.56 24.44
C SER A 288 -12.95 10.07 24.74
N PHE A 289 -12.00 9.47 24.03
CA PHE A 289 -11.68 8.05 24.09
C PHE A 289 -10.17 7.83 24.24
N ASP A 290 -9.77 7.07 25.25
CA ASP A 290 -8.40 6.55 25.44
C ASP A 290 -8.45 5.01 25.45
N GLY A 291 -7.81 4.36 24.49
CA GLY A 291 -7.83 2.89 24.42
C GLY A 291 -7.11 2.27 23.24
N ARG A 292 -7.34 0.96 23.08
CA ARG A 292 -6.80 0.16 21.99
C ARG A 292 -7.90 -0.30 21.02
N LEU A 293 -7.67 0.00 19.75
CA LEU A 293 -8.35 -0.59 18.61
C LEU A 293 -7.52 -1.74 18.05
N GLY A 294 -8.17 -2.77 17.51
CA GLY A 294 -7.52 -3.88 16.84
C GLY A 294 -8.39 -4.47 15.74
N LEU A 295 -7.76 -4.87 14.64
CA LEU A 295 -8.41 -5.54 13.50
C LEU A 295 -7.51 -6.67 13.01
N ARG A 296 -8.10 -7.82 12.67
CA ARG A 296 -7.44 -8.91 11.95
C ARG A 296 -8.33 -9.47 10.87
N SER A 297 -7.82 -9.56 9.65
CA SER A 297 -8.45 -10.31 8.56
C SER A 297 -7.47 -11.34 8.00
N THR A 298 -7.98 -12.50 7.59
CA THR A 298 -7.18 -13.51 6.87
C THR A 298 -6.95 -13.16 5.40
N SER A 299 -7.52 -12.06 4.90
CA SER A 299 -7.40 -11.59 3.53
C SER A 299 -7.43 -10.05 3.50
N TYR A 300 -6.27 -9.43 3.36
CA TYR A 300 -6.20 -7.98 3.18
C TYR A 300 -6.81 -7.58 1.82
N ARG A 301 -6.82 -8.45 0.80
CA ARG A 301 -7.49 -8.17 -0.48
C ARG A 301 -9.00 -8.06 -0.34
N ILE A 302 -9.66 -8.95 0.40
CA ILE A 302 -11.10 -8.84 0.67
C ILE A 302 -11.40 -7.61 1.52
N LEU A 303 -10.57 -7.31 2.54
CA LEU A 303 -10.73 -6.11 3.37
C LEU A 303 -10.63 -4.83 2.53
N ALA A 304 -9.60 -4.70 1.69
CA ALA A 304 -9.40 -3.56 0.80
C ALA A 304 -10.58 -3.38 -0.18
N ALA A 305 -11.04 -4.48 -0.79
CA ALA A 305 -12.17 -4.46 -1.72
C ALA A 305 -13.47 -3.96 -1.07
N ALA A 306 -13.74 -4.33 0.19
CA ALA A 306 -14.93 -3.86 0.92
C ALA A 306 -14.90 -2.33 1.11
N PHE A 307 -13.72 -1.74 1.39
CA PHE A 307 -13.52 -0.29 1.44
C PHE A 307 -13.36 0.37 0.05
N GLY A 308 -13.66 -0.33 -1.04
CA GLY A 308 -13.57 0.19 -2.41
C GLY A 308 -12.15 0.41 -2.93
N ILE A 309 -11.13 -0.09 -2.24
CA ILE A 309 -9.72 0.02 -2.64
C ILE A 309 -9.42 -1.09 -3.66
N ASP A 310 -9.41 -0.73 -4.95
CA ASP A 310 -8.97 -1.63 -6.01
C ASP A 310 -7.44 -1.82 -5.92
N LEU A 311 -7.01 -3.07 -5.85
CA LEU A 311 -5.61 -3.46 -5.70
C LEU A 311 -5.12 -4.13 -7.00
N PRO A 312 -3.85 -3.96 -7.38
CA PRO A 312 -3.24 -4.80 -8.42
C PRO A 312 -3.37 -6.29 -8.05
N ASP A 313 -3.15 -7.19 -9.01
CA ASP A 313 -3.35 -8.64 -8.80
C ASP A 313 -2.21 -9.27 -7.97
N ALA A 314 -2.22 -8.92 -6.70
CA ALA A 314 -1.23 -9.17 -5.67
C ALA A 314 -1.45 -10.51 -4.97
N ALA A 315 -0.42 -11.01 -4.28
CA ALA A 315 -0.56 -12.09 -3.31
C ALA A 315 -1.53 -11.65 -2.20
N ASP A 316 -2.32 -12.58 -1.67
CA ASP A 316 -3.22 -12.33 -0.53
C ASP A 316 -2.60 -12.84 0.78
N SER A 317 -2.86 -12.14 1.89
CA SER A 317 -2.31 -12.49 3.20
C SER A 317 -3.22 -12.09 4.35
N GLU A 318 -2.91 -12.60 5.54
CA GLU A 318 -3.39 -12.00 6.79
C GLU A 318 -2.95 -10.52 6.85
N ILE A 319 -3.81 -9.67 7.40
CA ILE A 319 -3.50 -8.32 7.87
C ILE A 319 -3.88 -8.21 9.34
N ALA A 320 -2.97 -7.67 10.15
CA ALA A 320 -3.21 -7.32 11.54
C ALA A 320 -2.93 -5.82 11.75
N ILE A 321 -3.90 -5.12 12.33
CA ILE A 321 -3.80 -3.73 12.76
C ILE A 321 -3.99 -3.71 14.28
N ALA A 322 -3.12 -2.99 14.99
CA ALA A 322 -3.29 -2.68 16.40
C ALA A 322 -2.90 -1.23 16.65
N THR A 323 -3.83 -0.43 17.17
CA THR A 323 -3.65 1.00 17.37
C THR A 323 -4.02 1.36 18.80
N ASP A 324 -3.08 1.88 19.56
CA ASP A 324 -3.36 2.65 20.78
C ASP A 324 -3.72 4.09 20.33
N ILE A 325 -4.85 4.63 20.79
CA ILE A 325 -5.39 5.93 20.38
C ILE A 325 -5.95 6.68 21.59
N ALA A 326 -5.68 7.98 21.65
CA ALA A 326 -6.30 8.93 22.56
C ALA A 326 -6.87 10.08 21.73
N THR A 327 -8.20 10.25 21.71
CA THR A 327 -8.89 11.21 20.84
C THR A 327 -10.01 11.93 21.56
N ASP A 328 -10.24 13.18 21.23
CA ASP A 328 -11.46 13.92 21.54
C ASP A 328 -12.12 14.41 20.24
N MET A 329 -13.01 15.40 20.33
CA MET A 329 -13.75 15.92 19.17
C MET A 329 -12.89 16.75 18.19
N ASP A 330 -11.69 17.21 18.56
CA ASP A 330 -10.85 18.07 17.70
C ASP A 330 -9.40 17.59 17.54
N GLN A 331 -8.91 16.70 18.40
CA GLN A 331 -7.54 16.15 18.33
C GLN A 331 -7.50 14.62 18.53
N ALA A 332 -6.52 13.96 17.89
CA ALA A 332 -6.24 12.53 18.03
C ALA A 332 -4.73 12.23 18.08
N GLU A 333 -4.23 11.70 19.19
CA GLU A 333 -2.92 11.06 19.29
C GLU A 333 -3.04 9.55 19.03
N PHE A 334 -2.11 8.95 18.27
CA PHE A 334 -2.12 7.52 17.98
C PHE A 334 -0.74 6.87 17.93
N ASN A 335 -0.71 5.56 18.21
CA ASN A 335 0.42 4.66 18.03
C ASN A 335 -0.09 3.36 17.38
N ALA A 336 0.08 3.23 16.08
CA ALA A 336 -0.38 2.13 15.25
C ALA A 336 0.76 1.16 14.88
N VAL A 337 0.44 -0.13 14.79
CA VAL A 337 1.26 -1.18 14.18
C VAL A 337 0.40 -1.93 13.17
N ILE A 338 0.87 -2.03 11.93
CA ILE A 338 0.22 -2.79 10.86
C ILE A 338 1.21 -3.85 10.35
N GLU A 339 0.75 -5.09 10.27
CA GLU A 339 1.50 -6.22 9.72
C GLU A 339 0.69 -6.84 8.57
N VAL A 340 1.24 -6.79 7.35
CA VAL A 340 0.61 -7.27 6.10
C VAL A 340 1.69 -7.57 5.06
N LEU A 341 1.54 -8.62 4.23
CA LEU A 341 2.58 -9.08 3.28
C LEU A 341 4.00 -9.24 3.87
N GLY A 342 4.11 -9.50 5.18
CA GLY A 342 5.40 -9.51 5.90
C GLY A 342 6.03 -8.13 6.16
N VAL A 343 5.44 -7.05 5.62
CA VAL A 343 5.78 -5.67 5.94
C VAL A 343 5.33 -5.37 7.36
N LYS A 344 6.19 -4.72 8.13
CA LYS A 344 5.89 -4.19 9.46
C LYS A 344 5.92 -2.67 9.42
N LEU A 345 4.73 -2.07 9.37
CA LEU A 345 4.50 -0.65 9.52
C LEU A 345 4.34 -0.32 11.00
N ARG A 346 4.97 0.76 11.46
CA ARG A 346 4.62 1.42 12.73
C ARG A 346 4.37 2.90 12.45
N GLY A 347 3.24 3.42 12.88
CA GLY A 347 2.91 4.84 12.82
C GLY A 347 2.75 5.40 14.23
N SER A 348 3.24 6.61 14.48
CA SER A 348 2.92 7.34 15.71
C SER A 348 2.87 8.84 15.47
N GLY A 349 1.83 9.50 15.96
CA GLY A 349 1.62 10.91 15.67
C GLY A 349 0.42 11.53 16.36
N ALA A 350 0.21 12.81 16.07
CA ALA A 350 -0.95 13.57 16.47
C ALA A 350 -1.61 14.20 15.23
N VAL A 351 -2.93 14.39 15.31
CA VAL A 351 -3.72 15.22 14.39
C VAL A 351 -4.51 16.21 15.24
N GLU A 352 -4.44 17.49 14.92
CA GLU A 352 -5.17 18.60 15.56
C GLU A 352 -6.14 19.24 14.55
N GLY A 353 -7.23 19.85 15.01
CA GLY A 353 -8.17 20.59 14.17
C GLY A 353 -9.13 19.72 13.35
N LEU A 354 -9.48 18.51 13.84
CA LEU A 354 -10.30 17.51 13.14
C LEU A 354 -11.66 18.04 12.64
N GLN A 355 -12.23 19.06 13.30
CA GLN A 355 -13.48 19.73 12.87
C GLN A 355 -13.28 20.84 11.84
N SER A 356 -12.06 21.04 11.32
CA SER A 356 -11.72 22.18 10.46
C SER A 356 -10.75 21.83 9.32
N GLU A 357 -9.49 22.20 9.41
CA GLU A 357 -8.42 21.88 8.47
C GLU A 357 -7.35 21.07 9.24
N PRO A 358 -7.35 19.73 9.13
CA PRO A 358 -6.59 18.89 10.05
C PRO A 358 -5.08 19.04 9.84
N LEU A 359 -4.38 19.41 10.90
CA LEU A 359 -2.92 19.51 10.96
C LEU A 359 -2.34 18.25 11.59
N PHE A 360 -1.36 17.60 10.96
CA PHE A 360 -0.76 16.38 11.47
C PHE A 360 0.76 16.47 11.70
N ASP A 361 1.28 15.72 12.68
CA ASP A 361 2.69 15.34 12.85
C ASP A 361 2.76 13.82 13.05
N VAL A 362 3.15 13.09 12.00
CA VAL A 362 3.12 11.63 11.97
C VAL A 362 4.49 11.05 11.60
N ARG A 363 4.99 10.16 12.45
CA ARG A 363 6.21 9.38 12.24
C ARG A 363 5.81 8.01 11.71
N LEU A 364 6.39 7.60 10.60
CA LEU A 364 6.15 6.30 9.98
C LEU A 364 7.48 5.53 9.89
N GLN A 365 7.46 4.27 10.29
CA GLN A 365 8.57 3.33 10.15
C GLN A 365 8.10 2.13 9.34
N VAL A 366 8.72 1.90 8.18
CA VAL A 366 8.41 0.76 7.28
C VAL A 366 9.58 -0.22 7.32
N GLU A 367 9.33 -1.45 7.78
CA GLU A 367 10.31 -2.55 7.77
C GLU A 367 9.85 -3.67 6.82
N HIS A 368 10.70 -4.11 5.90
CA HIS A 368 10.51 -5.36 5.15
C HIS A 368 11.82 -6.13 4.96
N ALA A 369 11.75 -7.47 4.91
CA ALA A 369 12.94 -8.32 4.90
C ALA A 369 13.67 -8.36 3.54
N GLU A 370 12.94 -8.29 2.41
CA GLU A 370 13.49 -8.37 1.05
C GLU A 370 12.55 -7.67 0.04
N LEU A 371 13.03 -6.63 -0.64
CA LEU A 371 12.19 -5.75 -1.46
C LEU A 371 11.65 -6.42 -2.74
N ALA A 372 12.39 -7.33 -3.39
CA ALA A 372 11.89 -8.02 -4.59
C ALA A 372 10.76 -9.01 -4.28
N GLY A 373 10.79 -9.61 -3.09
CA GLY A 373 9.66 -10.32 -2.48
C GLY A 373 8.42 -9.44 -2.41
N LEU A 374 8.53 -8.29 -1.75
CA LEU A 374 7.40 -7.36 -1.59
C LEU A 374 6.86 -6.85 -2.93
N LEU A 375 7.73 -6.47 -3.86
CA LEU A 375 7.32 -6.00 -5.19
C LEU A 375 6.55 -7.07 -5.96
N ARG A 376 7.04 -8.32 -5.95
CA ARG A 376 6.34 -9.46 -6.56
C ARG A 376 5.01 -9.76 -5.88
N ASP A 377 4.98 -9.73 -4.55
CA ASP A 377 3.79 -9.99 -3.76
C ASP A 377 2.75 -8.86 -3.91
N LEU A 378 3.15 -7.66 -4.34
CA LEU A 378 2.28 -6.55 -4.78
C LEU A 378 1.91 -6.61 -6.28
N GLY A 379 2.29 -7.66 -7.01
CA GLY A 379 1.99 -7.83 -8.45
C GLY A 379 2.95 -7.10 -9.40
N VAL A 380 4.06 -6.54 -8.91
CA VAL A 380 5.09 -5.86 -9.73
C VAL A 380 6.12 -6.89 -10.23
N ASP A 381 5.75 -7.63 -11.27
CA ASP A 381 6.58 -8.69 -11.87
C ASP A 381 7.71 -8.14 -12.79
N GLY A 382 8.69 -7.45 -12.20
CA GLY A 382 9.89 -6.98 -12.90
C GLY A 382 11.00 -8.04 -13.08
N GLY A 383 10.86 -9.23 -12.50
CA GLY A 383 11.95 -10.22 -12.48
C GLY A 383 13.18 -9.77 -11.68
N PHE A 384 12.99 -8.85 -10.72
CA PHE A 384 14.04 -8.25 -9.90
C PHE A 384 14.98 -9.29 -9.26
N PRO A 385 16.28 -8.96 -9.11
CA PRO A 385 17.23 -9.77 -8.32
C PRO A 385 16.88 -9.71 -6.82
N ASP A 386 17.68 -10.37 -5.97
CA ASP A 386 17.66 -10.07 -4.52
C ASP A 386 17.97 -8.58 -4.32
N LEU A 387 16.98 -7.81 -3.86
CA LEU A 387 17.10 -6.38 -3.63
C LEU A 387 17.52 -6.10 -2.18
N GLY A 388 17.40 -7.04 -1.25
CA GLY A 388 17.71 -6.82 0.16
C GLY A 388 16.62 -6.02 0.91
N PRO A 389 16.88 -5.62 2.17
CA PRO A 389 15.85 -5.16 3.09
C PRO A 389 15.34 -3.74 2.83
N VAL A 390 14.17 -3.43 3.38
CA VAL A 390 13.58 -2.09 3.45
C VAL A 390 13.54 -1.64 4.91
N ASP A 391 14.06 -0.46 5.18
CA ASP A 391 14.01 0.24 6.46
C ASP A 391 13.80 1.74 6.18
N LEU A 392 12.55 2.20 6.19
CA LEU A 392 12.18 3.59 5.90
C LEU A 392 11.71 4.30 7.16
N GLY A 393 12.50 5.26 7.65
CA GLY A 393 12.11 6.18 8.70
C GLY A 393 11.63 7.51 8.11
N LEU A 394 10.37 7.86 8.32
CA LEU A 394 9.71 9.05 7.78
C LEU A 394 9.10 9.88 8.92
N THR A 395 9.05 11.19 8.76
CA THR A 395 8.22 12.10 9.56
C THR A 395 7.50 13.05 8.61
N ALA A 396 6.17 12.98 8.56
CA ALA A 396 5.32 13.81 7.73
C ALA A 396 4.56 14.82 8.61
N THR A 397 4.62 16.09 8.24
CA THR A 397 3.97 17.20 8.94
C THR A 397 3.24 18.09 7.94
N GLY A 398 2.00 18.51 8.24
CA GLY A 398 1.26 19.43 7.37
C GLY A 398 -0.24 19.23 7.39
N THR A 399 -0.87 19.51 6.25
CA THR A 399 -2.31 19.39 5.99
C THR A 399 -2.57 18.41 4.82
N PRO A 400 -3.81 17.99 4.53
CA PRO A 400 -4.10 17.12 3.39
C PRO A 400 -3.65 17.67 2.03
N ASP A 401 -3.58 18.99 1.87
CA ASP A 401 -3.16 19.65 0.63
C ASP A 401 -1.64 19.93 0.55
N LEU A 402 -0.94 20.02 1.68
CA LEU A 402 0.48 20.37 1.76
C LEU A 402 1.20 19.55 2.83
N VAL A 403 2.12 18.69 2.40
CA VAL A 403 2.84 17.73 3.26
C VAL A 403 4.35 17.95 3.17
N ASP A 404 4.96 18.37 4.28
CA ASP A 404 6.41 18.35 4.46
C ASP A 404 6.84 17.00 5.04
N ILE A 405 7.76 16.30 4.37
CA ILE A 405 8.24 14.96 4.74
C ILE A 405 9.75 15.00 4.96
N VAL A 406 10.18 14.59 6.15
CA VAL A 406 11.59 14.34 6.48
C VAL A 406 11.86 12.83 6.38
N LEU A 407 12.72 12.45 5.43
CA LEU A 407 13.26 11.10 5.32
C LEU A 407 14.50 10.98 6.22
N ALA A 408 14.37 10.24 7.31
CA ALA A 408 15.50 9.87 8.17
C ALA A 408 16.46 8.93 7.42
N GLN A 409 17.62 8.63 8.00
CA GLN A 409 18.59 7.71 7.40
C GLN A 409 17.97 6.31 7.23
N SER A 410 17.61 6.00 6.00
CA SER A 410 16.79 4.87 5.59
C SER A 410 17.56 3.97 4.62
N THR A 411 17.16 2.70 4.52
CA THR A 411 17.73 1.70 3.61
C THR A 411 16.67 1.23 2.62
N ILE A 412 16.99 1.32 1.33
CA ILE A 412 16.23 0.71 0.23
C ILE A 412 17.18 -0.26 -0.47
N GLY A 413 17.21 -1.49 0.04
CA GLY A 413 18.05 -2.55 -0.49
C GLY A 413 19.55 -2.27 -0.35
N PRO A 414 20.31 -2.20 -1.46
CA PRO A 414 21.73 -1.81 -1.41
C PRO A 414 21.95 -0.30 -1.19
N SER A 415 20.90 0.52 -1.31
CA SER A 415 21.00 1.98 -1.27
C SER A 415 20.63 2.54 0.11
N SER A 416 21.37 3.54 0.58
CA SER A 416 21.06 4.30 1.79
C SER A 416 20.65 5.72 1.41
N LEU A 417 19.54 6.22 1.96
CA LEU A 417 18.98 7.53 1.62
C LEU A 417 18.51 8.31 2.85
N ARG A 418 18.58 9.64 2.80
CA ARG A 418 17.92 10.59 3.71
C ARG A 418 17.52 11.84 2.93
N GLY A 419 16.69 12.71 3.50
CA GLY A 419 16.35 13.97 2.84
C GLY A 419 15.09 14.67 3.33
N THR A 420 14.61 15.60 2.51
CA THR A 420 13.38 16.37 2.73
C THR A 420 12.57 16.44 1.44
N LEU A 421 11.26 16.21 1.50
CA LEU A 421 10.33 16.32 0.39
C LEU A 421 9.16 17.22 0.81
N GLY A 422 8.87 18.28 0.07
CA GLY A 422 7.61 19.03 0.18
C GLY A 422 6.68 18.58 -0.94
N VAL A 423 5.46 18.18 -0.61
CA VAL A 423 4.44 17.68 -1.55
C VAL A 423 3.20 18.57 -1.49
N THR A 424 2.74 19.05 -2.63
CA THR A 424 1.48 19.80 -2.76
C THR A 424 0.49 18.98 -3.59
N LEU A 425 -0.69 18.72 -3.05
CA LEU A 425 -1.72 17.84 -3.64
C LEU A 425 -2.92 18.60 -4.22
N SER A 426 -2.99 19.92 -4.02
CA SER A 426 -4.12 20.78 -4.40
C SER A 426 -4.19 21.11 -5.91
N GLY A 427 -4.12 20.12 -6.81
CA GLY A 427 -4.11 20.31 -8.27
C GLY A 427 -4.38 19.04 -9.07
N GLU A 428 -4.43 19.15 -10.41
CA GLU A 428 -4.62 18.00 -11.32
C GLU A 428 -3.44 17.01 -11.30
N ARG A 429 -2.28 17.46 -10.83
CA ARG A 429 -1.06 16.68 -10.60
C ARG A 429 -0.43 17.09 -9.25
N PRO A 430 0.13 16.16 -8.47
CA PRO A 430 0.99 16.49 -7.34
C PRO A 430 2.22 17.29 -7.78
N TYR A 431 2.60 18.31 -7.01
CA TYR A 431 3.90 18.97 -7.15
C TYR A 431 4.85 18.51 -6.04
N VAL A 432 6.02 17.98 -6.40
CA VAL A 432 7.01 17.45 -5.46
C VAL A 432 8.32 18.22 -5.51
N GLN A 433 8.73 18.83 -4.39
CA GLN A 433 10.08 19.38 -4.22
C GLN A 433 10.89 18.47 -3.30
N ALA A 434 11.86 17.73 -3.86
CA ALA A 434 12.68 16.78 -3.10
C ALA A 434 14.17 17.19 -3.07
N ARG A 435 14.78 17.10 -1.89
CA ARG A 435 16.23 17.13 -1.68
C ARG A 435 16.66 15.83 -1.01
N LEU A 436 17.44 15.01 -1.71
CA LEU A 436 17.89 13.69 -1.25
C LEU A 436 19.42 13.64 -1.13
N GLU A 437 19.89 12.95 -0.10
CA GLU A 437 21.31 12.60 0.13
C GLU A 437 21.42 11.07 0.25
N ALA A 438 22.36 10.45 -0.46
CA ALA A 438 22.59 9.01 -0.44
C ALA A 438 24.08 8.66 -0.32
N ASP A 439 24.43 7.56 0.38
CA ASP A 439 25.84 7.13 0.38
C ASP A 439 26.12 6.36 -0.93
N VAL A 440 25.25 5.39 -1.25
CA VAL A 440 25.17 4.75 -2.58
C VAL A 440 23.72 4.79 -3.05
N LEU A 441 23.52 5.16 -4.32
CA LEU A 441 22.27 4.95 -5.04
C LEU A 441 22.52 3.99 -6.20
N ALA A 442 22.10 2.73 -6.03
CA ALA A 442 22.26 1.69 -7.04
C ALA A 442 20.94 1.49 -7.81
N LEU A 443 20.91 1.95 -9.06
CA LEU A 443 19.75 1.85 -9.95
C LEU A 443 19.76 0.56 -10.79
N ASP A 444 20.92 -0.05 -11.03
CA ASP A 444 21.08 -1.30 -11.80
C ASP A 444 20.05 -2.40 -11.46
N PRO A 445 19.75 -2.70 -10.18
CA PRO A 445 18.78 -3.74 -9.84
C PRO A 445 17.34 -3.45 -10.27
N PHE A 446 16.99 -2.16 -10.38
CA PHE A 446 15.67 -1.68 -10.81
C PHE A 446 15.62 -1.50 -12.33
N LEU A 447 16.70 -1.00 -12.93
CA LEU A 447 16.80 -0.80 -14.39
C LEU A 447 16.84 -2.14 -15.13
N ALA A 448 17.58 -3.13 -14.63
CA ALA A 448 17.65 -4.47 -15.23
C ALA A 448 16.28 -5.17 -15.36
N ALA A 449 15.35 -4.85 -14.46
CA ALA A 449 13.96 -5.32 -14.48
C ALA A 449 13.08 -4.61 -15.53
N SER A 450 13.46 -3.40 -15.93
CA SER A 450 12.68 -2.53 -16.83
C SER A 450 13.07 -2.62 -18.32
N SER A 451 14.23 -3.21 -18.65
CA SER A 451 14.83 -3.12 -20.00
C SER A 451 15.33 -4.44 -20.58
N GLY A 452 14.97 -5.58 -19.97
CA GLY A 452 15.29 -6.93 -20.44
C GLY A 452 16.78 -7.29 -20.48
N GLY A 453 17.64 -6.40 -19.98
CA GLY A 453 19.10 -6.52 -20.04
C GLY A 453 19.80 -5.22 -19.66
N THR A 454 21.05 -5.33 -19.18
CA THR A 454 21.91 -4.20 -18.80
C THR A 454 22.92 -3.87 -19.89
N LEU A 455 23.45 -2.64 -19.91
CA LEU A 455 24.60 -2.28 -20.75
C LEU A 455 25.86 -3.03 -20.28
N GLY A 456 26.03 -4.26 -20.77
CA GLY A 456 27.14 -5.14 -20.36
C GLY A 456 26.87 -6.62 -20.58
N ASP A 457 25.60 -7.08 -20.56
CA ASP A 457 25.31 -8.50 -20.83
C ASP A 457 25.40 -8.85 -22.32
N THR A 458 26.63 -9.09 -22.76
CA THR A 458 26.99 -9.60 -24.08
C THR A 458 26.61 -11.07 -24.31
N ARG A 459 25.73 -11.66 -23.47
CA ARG A 459 25.37 -13.09 -23.50
C ARG A 459 23.85 -13.37 -23.46
N SER A 460 23.00 -12.37 -23.71
CA SER A 460 21.63 -12.61 -24.16
C SER A 460 21.62 -13.51 -25.41
N GLN A 461 20.61 -14.38 -25.56
CA GLN A 461 20.64 -15.44 -26.59
C GLN A 461 20.53 -14.91 -28.03
N ASP A 462 19.99 -13.72 -28.23
CA ASP A 462 20.08 -12.98 -29.50
C ASP A 462 21.22 -11.94 -29.43
N ASN A 463 22.06 -11.95 -30.47
CA ASN A 463 23.34 -11.24 -30.56
C ASN A 463 23.15 -9.74 -30.94
N GLN A 464 22.32 -9.02 -30.19
CA GLN A 464 21.96 -7.61 -30.42
C GLN A 464 22.46 -6.73 -29.27
N ARG A 465 23.20 -5.65 -29.59
CA ARG A 465 23.88 -4.78 -28.59
C ARG A 465 22.97 -3.70 -27.97
N TRP A 466 21.83 -3.41 -28.59
CA TRP A 466 20.90 -2.36 -28.17
C TRP A 466 19.51 -2.95 -28.02
N SER A 467 18.86 -2.77 -26.87
CA SER A 467 17.51 -3.33 -26.65
C SER A 467 16.50 -2.73 -27.63
N SER A 468 15.60 -3.56 -28.11
CA SER A 468 14.43 -3.17 -28.91
C SER A 468 13.11 -3.26 -28.14
N GLU A 469 13.20 -3.40 -26.81
CA GLU A 469 12.07 -3.29 -25.90
C GLU A 469 11.62 -1.82 -25.79
N GLU A 470 10.33 -1.60 -25.63
CA GLU A 470 9.75 -0.26 -25.54
C GLU A 470 9.99 0.31 -24.12
N ILE A 471 10.59 1.50 -24.06
CA ILE A 471 10.90 2.21 -22.81
C ILE A 471 9.64 2.97 -22.40
N ASP A 472 9.00 2.58 -21.29
CA ASP A 472 7.87 3.33 -20.76
C ASP A 472 8.34 4.58 -19.99
N LEU A 473 7.88 5.75 -20.43
CA LEU A 473 8.10 7.04 -19.78
C LEU A 473 6.82 7.65 -19.16
N GLY A 474 5.70 6.91 -19.13
CA GLY A 474 4.43 7.37 -18.57
C GLY A 474 4.50 7.78 -17.10
N PHE A 475 5.50 7.30 -16.35
CA PHE A 475 5.75 7.73 -14.97
C PHE A 475 6.07 9.24 -14.86
N LEU A 476 6.58 9.87 -15.93
CA LEU A 476 6.83 11.31 -16.00
C LEU A 476 5.55 12.14 -16.07
N GLU A 477 4.39 11.53 -16.30
CA GLU A 477 3.09 12.21 -16.40
C GLU A 477 2.27 12.13 -15.10
N LEU A 478 2.79 11.45 -14.06
CA LEU A 478 2.11 11.21 -12.78
C LEU A 478 2.20 12.40 -11.80
N LEU A 479 3.24 13.22 -11.92
CA LEU A 479 3.53 14.34 -11.02
C LEU A 479 4.44 15.37 -11.72
N ASP A 480 4.42 16.60 -11.23
CA ASP A 480 5.38 17.64 -11.58
C ASP A 480 6.32 17.89 -10.38
N GLY A 481 7.46 18.56 -10.54
CA GLY A 481 8.37 18.75 -9.42
C GLY A 481 9.76 19.31 -9.69
N ARG A 482 10.56 19.34 -8.62
CA ARG A 482 11.98 19.71 -8.63
C ARG A 482 12.77 18.78 -7.70
N PHE A 483 13.85 18.20 -8.22
CA PHE A 483 14.63 17.17 -7.56
C PHE A 483 16.09 17.60 -7.46
N GLU A 484 16.65 17.58 -6.26
CA GLU A 484 18.10 17.66 -6.02
C GLU A 484 18.56 16.38 -5.35
N LEU A 485 19.54 15.69 -5.95
CA LEU A 485 20.19 14.51 -5.41
C LEU A 485 21.68 14.79 -5.26
N VAL A 486 22.22 14.49 -4.08
CA VAL A 486 23.66 14.40 -3.83
C VAL A 486 23.99 12.99 -3.36
N ALA A 487 25.01 12.34 -3.91
CA ALA A 487 25.49 11.07 -3.36
C ALA A 487 27.02 10.96 -3.36
N GLU A 488 27.58 9.99 -2.60
CA GLU A 488 28.99 9.60 -2.79
C GLU A 488 29.14 8.74 -4.07
N ARG A 489 28.12 7.96 -4.43
CA ARG A 489 28.11 7.10 -5.62
C ARG A 489 26.72 6.90 -6.22
N LEU A 490 26.62 7.03 -7.54
CA LEU A 490 25.48 6.61 -8.36
C LEU A 490 25.92 5.47 -9.28
N GLU A 491 25.21 4.35 -9.26
CA GLU A 491 25.47 3.17 -10.10
C GLU A 491 24.26 2.96 -11.04
N ALA A 492 24.47 3.09 -12.35
CA ALA A 492 23.41 3.04 -13.36
C ALA A 492 23.88 2.42 -14.70
N GLN A 493 23.31 1.26 -15.07
CA GLN A 493 23.67 0.44 -16.24
C GLN A 493 25.18 0.13 -16.31
N ASN A 494 25.77 -0.39 -15.23
CA ASN A 494 27.21 -0.63 -15.03
C ASN A 494 28.11 0.63 -15.10
N LEU A 495 27.56 1.84 -15.26
CA LEU A 495 28.28 3.10 -15.11
C LEU A 495 28.31 3.49 -13.63
N VAL A 496 29.46 3.98 -13.17
CA VAL A 496 29.64 4.49 -11.81
C VAL A 496 30.03 5.96 -11.88
N VAL A 497 29.20 6.83 -11.30
CA VAL A 497 29.52 8.25 -11.08
C VAL A 497 29.87 8.44 -9.61
N GLU A 498 31.06 8.96 -9.31
CA GLU A 498 31.47 9.35 -7.96
C GLU A 498 31.14 10.82 -7.69
N ASP A 499 30.85 11.15 -6.42
CA ASP A 499 30.42 12.49 -5.97
C ASP A 499 29.30 13.16 -6.80
N PRO A 500 28.28 12.43 -7.34
CA PRO A 500 27.26 13.03 -8.19
C PRO A 500 26.42 14.09 -7.49
N THR A 501 26.20 15.21 -8.18
CA THR A 501 25.17 16.20 -7.83
C THR A 501 24.23 16.36 -9.03
N VAL A 502 23.00 15.86 -8.89
CA VAL A 502 21.94 15.96 -9.88
C VAL A 502 20.94 17.03 -9.45
N VAL A 503 20.54 17.89 -10.40
CA VAL A 503 19.42 18.82 -10.27
C VAL A 503 18.56 18.65 -11.51
N ALA A 504 17.26 18.39 -11.30
CA ALA A 504 16.29 18.26 -12.37
C ALA A 504 14.95 18.89 -11.99
N SER A 505 14.13 19.21 -13.00
CA SER A 505 12.73 19.56 -12.85
C SER A 505 11.85 18.72 -13.79
N LEU A 506 10.59 18.54 -13.42
CA LEU A 506 9.59 17.81 -14.19
C LEU A 506 8.33 18.70 -14.29
N GLU A 507 7.89 18.97 -15.50
CA GLU A 507 6.71 19.81 -15.80
C GLU A 507 6.04 19.26 -17.06
N ASP A 508 4.73 18.96 -17.01
CA ASP A 508 3.93 18.50 -18.17
C ASP A 508 4.49 17.25 -18.90
N GLY A 509 5.23 16.37 -18.20
CA GLY A 509 5.89 15.20 -18.80
C GLY A 509 7.25 15.49 -19.47
N GLN A 510 7.77 16.72 -19.34
CA GLN A 510 9.12 17.10 -19.69
C GLN A 510 10.04 17.05 -18.46
N LEU A 511 11.00 16.12 -18.47
CA LEU A 511 12.11 16.10 -17.52
C LEU A 511 13.25 16.98 -18.03
N ASP A 512 13.53 18.11 -17.38
CA ASP A 512 14.73 18.94 -17.62
C ASP A 512 15.80 18.63 -16.58
N ILE A 513 16.89 18.00 -17.03
CA ILE A 513 18.11 17.77 -16.27
C ILE A 513 18.93 19.06 -16.34
N GLU A 514 18.63 20.00 -15.44
CA GLU A 514 19.34 21.27 -15.30
C GLU A 514 20.84 21.08 -15.12
N ARG A 515 21.25 20.03 -14.39
CA ARG A 515 22.65 19.73 -14.07
C ARG A 515 22.82 18.29 -13.56
N LEU A 516 23.83 17.60 -14.07
CA LEU A 516 24.46 16.45 -13.43
C LEU A 516 25.97 16.69 -13.46
N ASP A 517 26.56 17.03 -12.32
CA ASP A 517 28.01 17.11 -12.14
C ASP A 517 28.51 15.88 -11.37
N GLY A 518 29.75 15.44 -11.61
CA GLY A 518 30.38 14.39 -10.81
C GLY A 518 31.73 13.94 -11.39
N ARG A 519 32.15 12.71 -11.04
CA ARG A 519 33.31 12.03 -11.62
C ARG A 519 32.90 10.77 -12.37
N LEU A 520 33.38 10.58 -13.60
CA LEU A 520 33.13 9.39 -14.41
C LEU A 520 34.42 8.99 -15.15
N PHE A 521 34.75 7.70 -15.10
CA PHE A 521 36.01 7.14 -15.65
C PHE A 521 37.26 7.89 -15.17
N ASP A 522 37.35 8.18 -13.87
CA ASP A 522 38.39 9.02 -13.23
C ASP A 522 38.45 10.51 -13.65
N GLY A 523 37.71 10.91 -14.69
CA GLY A 523 37.56 12.30 -15.14
C GLY A 523 36.43 13.04 -14.41
N GLN A 524 36.30 14.34 -14.71
CA GLN A 524 35.11 15.14 -14.37
C GLN A 524 34.05 14.95 -15.44
N VAL A 525 32.78 14.83 -15.04
CA VAL A 525 31.62 14.82 -15.93
C VAL A 525 30.66 15.97 -15.59
N ALA A 526 30.12 16.60 -16.63
CA ALA A 526 28.98 17.50 -16.55
C ALA A 526 27.97 17.15 -17.65
N LEU A 527 26.69 17.00 -17.30
CA LEU A 527 25.59 16.71 -18.23
C LEU A 527 24.41 17.64 -17.98
N THR A 528 23.74 18.03 -19.06
CA THR A 528 22.46 18.78 -19.05
C THR A 528 21.58 18.31 -20.20
N GLY A 529 20.26 18.29 -20.06
CA GLY A 529 19.39 17.92 -21.19
C GLY A 529 17.92 17.70 -20.83
N THR A 530 17.07 17.57 -21.85
CA THR A 530 15.62 17.40 -21.71
C THR A 530 15.17 16.03 -22.24
N VAL A 531 14.23 15.38 -21.56
CA VAL A 531 13.53 14.16 -22.04
C VAL A 531 12.03 14.41 -22.02
N LEU A 532 11.32 14.00 -23.08
CA LEU A 532 9.86 14.15 -23.24
C LEU A 532 9.15 12.80 -23.24
N SER A 533 8.12 12.65 -22.40
CA SER A 533 7.29 11.43 -22.26
C SER A 533 6.46 11.08 -23.50
N GLY A 534 6.11 12.07 -24.33
CA GLY A 534 5.25 11.87 -25.51
C GLY A 534 5.79 10.83 -26.50
N VAL A 535 4.92 10.22 -27.31
CA VAL A 535 5.26 9.07 -28.17
C VAL A 535 5.39 9.50 -29.65
N PRO A 536 6.53 9.24 -30.33
CA PRO A 536 7.77 8.66 -29.82
C PRO A 536 8.54 9.64 -28.91
N HIS A 537 9.31 9.10 -27.97
CA HIS A 537 10.04 9.87 -26.97
C HIS A 537 11.17 10.68 -27.61
N HIS A 538 11.37 11.89 -27.12
CA HIS A 538 12.40 12.81 -27.59
C HIS A 538 13.41 13.09 -26.48
N MET A 539 14.70 13.15 -26.82
CA MET A 539 15.76 13.62 -25.92
C MET A 539 16.65 14.67 -26.60
N ASN A 540 17.10 15.66 -25.82
CA ASN A 540 18.28 16.49 -26.13
C ASN A 540 19.27 16.31 -24.97
N LEU A 541 20.52 15.94 -25.26
CA LEU A 541 21.55 15.75 -24.25
C LEU A 541 22.82 16.51 -24.62
N LYS A 542 23.44 17.13 -23.62
CA LYS A 542 24.79 17.69 -23.69
C LYS A 542 25.65 17.02 -22.63
N LEU A 543 26.80 16.52 -23.04
CA LEU A 543 27.76 15.82 -22.19
C LEU A 543 29.14 16.45 -22.38
N ALA A 544 29.75 16.88 -21.28
CA ALA A 544 31.15 17.26 -21.21
C ALA A 544 31.89 16.30 -20.26
N LEU A 545 32.92 15.64 -20.78
CA LEU A 545 33.87 14.84 -20.03
C LEU A 545 35.25 15.50 -20.12
N ALA A 546 35.95 15.60 -18.98
CA ALA A 546 37.28 16.19 -18.92
C ALA A 546 38.23 15.32 -18.08
N ASP A 547 39.41 15.03 -18.63
CA ASP A 547 40.46 14.26 -17.97
C ASP A 547 40.07 12.79 -17.65
N ALA A 548 39.19 12.17 -18.45
CA ALA A 548 38.75 10.78 -18.25
C ALA A 548 39.81 9.74 -18.71
N ASP A 549 39.88 8.55 -18.12
CA ASP A 549 40.78 7.47 -18.56
C ASP A 549 40.24 6.75 -19.81
N MET A 550 40.89 6.99 -20.95
CA MET A 550 40.59 6.31 -22.21
C MET A 550 40.86 4.79 -22.13
N ALA A 551 41.83 4.35 -21.32
CA ALA A 551 42.12 2.92 -21.19
C ALA A 551 41.00 2.20 -20.42
N TRP A 552 40.36 2.85 -19.45
CA TRP A 552 39.15 2.32 -18.79
C TRP A 552 38.03 2.13 -19.80
N LEU A 553 37.75 3.17 -20.60
CA LEU A 553 36.69 3.15 -21.61
C LEU A 553 36.93 2.06 -22.68
N MET A 554 38.15 1.95 -23.19
CA MET A 554 38.50 0.92 -24.18
C MET A 554 38.44 -0.50 -23.62
N ARG A 555 38.86 -0.73 -22.37
CA ARG A 555 38.70 -2.04 -21.71
C ARG A 555 37.23 -2.40 -21.44
N HIS A 556 36.41 -1.44 -21.03
CA HIS A 556 35.00 -1.71 -20.68
C HIS A 556 34.11 -1.94 -21.90
N PHE A 557 34.23 -1.11 -22.93
CA PHE A 557 33.31 -1.13 -24.09
C PHE A 557 33.86 -1.87 -25.32
N ALA A 558 35.18 -1.95 -25.46
CA ALA A 558 35.86 -2.46 -26.66
C ALA A 558 36.84 -3.62 -26.40
N ASP A 559 36.87 -4.20 -25.19
CA ASP A 559 37.75 -5.31 -24.77
C ASP A 559 39.23 -5.13 -25.20
N SER A 560 39.74 -3.90 -25.10
CA SER A 560 41.04 -3.53 -25.69
C SER A 560 41.84 -2.53 -24.87
N ASP A 561 43.16 -2.72 -24.82
CA ASP A 561 44.13 -1.74 -24.30
C ASP A 561 44.83 -0.94 -25.44
N ALA A 562 44.35 -1.06 -26.69
CA ALA A 562 45.05 -0.56 -27.87
C ALA A 562 45.26 0.97 -27.94
N VAL A 563 44.50 1.74 -27.16
CA VAL A 563 44.60 3.21 -27.05
C VAL A 563 44.40 3.62 -25.59
N SER A 564 45.26 4.51 -25.09
CA SER A 564 45.21 5.06 -23.74
C SER A 564 45.46 6.57 -23.71
N GLY A 565 45.23 7.21 -22.56
CA GLY A 565 45.47 8.65 -22.34
C GLY A 565 44.31 9.31 -21.60
N ARG A 566 44.40 10.63 -21.41
CA ARG A 566 43.35 11.44 -20.79
C ARG A 566 42.43 12.02 -21.86
N LEU A 567 41.18 11.58 -21.85
CA LEU A 567 40.12 11.93 -22.77
C LEU A 567 39.42 13.23 -22.33
N PHE A 568 39.15 14.09 -23.29
CA PHE A 568 38.23 15.21 -23.18
C PHE A 568 37.23 15.09 -24.33
N LEU A 569 35.94 15.18 -24.03
CA LEU A 569 34.85 14.92 -24.96
C LEU A 569 33.71 15.90 -24.68
N ASP A 570 33.34 16.70 -25.67
CA ASP A 570 32.22 17.64 -25.64
C ASP A 570 31.23 17.20 -26.73
N VAL A 571 29.96 16.94 -26.35
CA VAL A 571 28.94 16.39 -27.25
C VAL A 571 27.60 17.04 -26.98
N ALA A 572 26.91 17.46 -28.05
CA ALA A 572 25.50 17.80 -28.04
C ALA A 572 24.76 16.93 -29.06
N VAL A 573 23.74 16.19 -28.63
CA VAL A 573 22.95 15.28 -29.46
C VAL A 573 21.45 15.38 -29.18
N ASP A 574 20.67 15.21 -30.25
CA ASP A 574 19.24 15.01 -30.25
C ASP A 574 18.94 13.54 -30.62
N GLY A 575 17.92 12.93 -30.01
CA GLY A 575 17.48 11.56 -30.29
C GLY A 575 15.97 11.41 -30.20
N VAL A 576 15.40 10.47 -30.97
CA VAL A 576 13.95 10.20 -31.04
C VAL A 576 13.69 8.70 -31.18
N GLY A 577 12.94 8.09 -30.27
CA GLY A 577 12.71 6.65 -30.30
C GLY A 577 11.65 6.14 -29.33
N MET A 578 11.39 4.83 -29.38
CA MET A 578 10.64 4.12 -28.33
C MET A 578 11.50 3.05 -27.65
N SER A 579 12.57 2.57 -28.29
CA SER A 579 13.56 1.67 -27.67
C SER A 579 14.98 2.25 -27.66
N GLN A 580 15.89 1.65 -26.88
CA GLN A 580 17.32 2.01 -26.88
C GLN A 580 17.90 2.02 -28.31
N ARG A 581 17.56 1.00 -29.10
CA ARG A 581 18.00 0.86 -30.49
C ARG A 581 17.52 2.02 -31.36
N ASP A 582 16.29 2.47 -31.20
CA ASP A 582 15.71 3.54 -32.03
C ASP A 582 16.31 4.91 -31.65
N PHE A 583 16.59 5.13 -30.36
CA PHE A 583 17.39 6.28 -29.92
C PHE A 583 18.79 6.25 -30.54
N VAL A 584 19.54 5.15 -30.41
CA VAL A 584 20.90 5.04 -30.99
C VAL A 584 20.89 5.19 -32.52
N GLN A 585 19.84 4.74 -33.21
CA GLN A 585 19.69 4.90 -34.66
C GLN A 585 19.23 6.30 -35.10
N SER A 586 18.63 7.09 -34.21
CA SER A 586 18.19 8.46 -34.52
C SER A 586 19.20 9.54 -34.13
N LEU A 587 20.18 9.24 -33.26
CA LEU A 587 21.13 10.22 -32.74
C LEU A 587 21.72 11.10 -33.85
N ALA A 588 21.53 12.41 -33.70
CA ALA A 588 22.06 13.44 -34.57
C ALA A 588 22.64 14.59 -33.72
N GLY A 589 23.70 15.23 -34.19
CA GLY A 589 24.34 16.31 -33.42
C GLY A 589 25.79 16.56 -33.78
N ASN A 590 26.54 17.15 -32.86
CA ASN A 590 27.94 17.49 -33.03
C ASN A 590 28.75 17.28 -31.75
N GLY A 591 30.05 17.04 -31.90
CA GLY A 591 30.97 17.02 -30.77
C GLY A 591 32.42 17.29 -31.16
N ALA A 592 33.24 17.49 -30.13
CA ALA A 592 34.69 17.59 -30.23
C ALA A 592 35.32 16.56 -29.29
N ILE A 593 36.37 15.89 -29.77
CA ILE A 593 37.14 14.92 -29.00
C ILE A 593 38.61 15.36 -28.97
N SER A 594 39.24 15.21 -27.80
CA SER A 594 40.70 15.22 -27.70
C SER A 594 41.22 14.19 -26.70
N LEU A 595 42.41 13.67 -26.96
CA LEU A 595 43.09 12.66 -26.15
C LEU A 595 44.51 13.13 -25.89
N ARG A 596 44.97 13.13 -24.65
CA ARG A 596 46.27 13.69 -24.28
C ARG A 596 47.10 12.75 -23.43
N ASP A 597 48.42 12.92 -23.51
CA ASP A 597 49.39 12.27 -22.61
C ASP A 597 49.20 10.75 -22.50
N GLY A 598 49.05 10.08 -23.66
CA GLY A 598 48.64 8.67 -23.80
C GLY A 598 49.55 7.84 -24.70
N PHE A 599 49.08 6.67 -25.16
CA PHE A 599 49.77 5.85 -26.17
C PHE A 599 48.81 5.09 -27.09
N VAL A 600 49.33 4.62 -28.22
CA VAL A 600 48.68 3.66 -29.13
C VAL A 600 49.57 2.42 -29.30
N GLU A 601 48.96 1.24 -29.27
CA GLU A 601 49.65 -0.04 -29.38
C GLU A 601 49.72 -0.59 -30.82
N GLY A 602 50.81 -1.30 -31.11
CA GLY A 602 51.03 -2.05 -32.35
C GLY A 602 52.20 -1.55 -33.19
N PHE A 603 52.75 -0.38 -32.89
CA PHE A 603 53.89 0.21 -33.62
C PHE A 603 54.72 1.17 -32.76
N ASP A 604 56.00 1.33 -33.12
CA ASP A 604 56.95 2.26 -32.49
C ASP A 604 57.52 3.25 -33.54
N LEU A 605 56.86 4.42 -33.68
CA LEU A 605 57.31 5.47 -34.61
C LEU A 605 58.64 6.11 -34.19
N ARG A 606 58.97 6.15 -32.90
CA ARG A 606 60.24 6.71 -32.39
C ARG A 606 61.40 5.85 -32.88
N ALA A 607 61.33 4.53 -32.70
CA ALA A 607 62.33 3.59 -33.20
C ALA A 607 62.43 3.61 -34.73
N ILE A 608 61.30 3.73 -35.46
CA ILE A 608 61.32 3.88 -36.93
C ILE A 608 62.03 5.18 -37.34
N SER A 609 61.74 6.30 -36.67
CA SER A 609 62.37 7.60 -36.91
C SER A 609 63.88 7.58 -36.64
N ASP A 610 64.30 7.08 -35.48
CA ASP A 610 65.72 7.04 -35.09
C ASP A 610 66.54 6.11 -36.00
N ARG A 611 65.96 4.98 -36.42
CA ARG A 611 66.58 4.05 -37.40
C ARG A 611 66.71 4.68 -38.79
N LEU A 612 65.71 5.44 -39.25
CA LEU A 612 65.79 6.19 -40.52
C LEU A 612 66.82 7.34 -40.48
N GLY A 613 67.23 7.78 -39.27
CA GLY A 613 68.36 8.67 -39.05
C GLY A 613 69.74 8.01 -39.15
N ASN A 614 69.84 6.69 -38.98
CA ASN A 614 71.11 5.98 -38.78
C ASN A 614 71.26 4.75 -39.71
N LEU A 615 71.26 5.01 -41.02
CA LEU A 615 71.21 3.99 -42.09
C LEU A 615 72.55 3.28 -42.39
N ASP A 616 73.55 3.34 -41.50
CA ASP A 616 74.91 2.86 -41.79
C ASP A 616 75.09 1.32 -41.74
N ASN A 617 74.03 0.54 -41.49
CA ASN A 617 74.08 -0.92 -41.35
C ASN A 617 73.04 -1.63 -42.23
N GLU A 618 73.42 -1.95 -43.46
CA GLU A 618 72.53 -2.26 -44.60
C GLU A 618 71.77 -3.59 -44.51
N VAL A 619 72.16 -4.52 -43.63
CA VAL A 619 71.67 -5.92 -43.65
C VAL A 619 70.44 -6.16 -42.75
N ALA A 620 70.19 -5.32 -41.76
CA ALA A 620 69.17 -5.56 -40.72
C ALA A 620 67.84 -4.80 -40.94
N ILE A 621 67.80 -3.83 -41.87
CA ILE A 621 66.76 -2.79 -41.95
C ILE A 621 65.35 -3.38 -42.13
N ALA A 622 65.17 -4.35 -43.04
CA ALA A 622 63.85 -4.92 -43.31
C ALA A 622 63.27 -5.71 -42.12
N THR A 623 64.07 -6.56 -41.48
CA THR A 623 63.66 -7.32 -40.28
C THR A 623 63.34 -6.39 -39.12
N MET A 624 64.21 -5.40 -38.87
CA MET A 624 64.00 -4.44 -37.78
C MET A 624 62.80 -3.51 -38.04
N LEU A 625 62.52 -3.14 -39.30
CA LEU A 625 61.30 -2.39 -39.62
C LEU A 625 60.06 -3.22 -39.33
N ALA A 626 60.04 -4.49 -39.78
CA ALA A 626 58.94 -5.41 -39.49
C ALA A 626 58.71 -5.60 -37.98
N GLU A 627 59.77 -5.76 -37.19
CA GLU A 627 59.71 -5.82 -35.71
C GLU A 627 59.06 -4.56 -35.10
N ALA A 628 59.37 -3.35 -35.61
CA ALA A 628 58.80 -2.09 -35.11
C ALA A 628 57.40 -1.75 -35.67
N SER A 629 56.90 -2.51 -36.65
CA SER A 629 55.55 -2.41 -37.21
C SER A 629 54.65 -3.60 -36.85
N SER A 630 55.12 -4.54 -36.02
CA SER A 630 54.38 -5.73 -35.55
C SER A 630 54.18 -5.75 -34.03
N GLY A 631 54.50 -4.64 -33.36
CA GLY A 631 54.42 -4.48 -31.91
C GLY A 631 55.11 -3.21 -31.44
N GLY A 632 55.05 -2.98 -30.14
CA GLY A 632 55.50 -1.74 -29.51
C GLY A 632 54.36 -0.77 -29.24
N GLN A 633 54.71 0.38 -28.66
CA GLN A 633 53.79 1.46 -28.30
C GLN A 633 54.38 2.78 -28.82
N THR A 634 53.53 3.68 -29.29
CA THR A 634 53.89 5.06 -29.63
C THR A 634 53.13 6.03 -28.76
N ALA A 635 53.82 6.96 -28.10
CA ALA A 635 53.19 7.97 -27.25
C ALA A 635 52.35 8.97 -28.05
N ILE A 636 51.13 9.25 -27.59
CA ILE A 636 50.22 10.27 -28.09
C ILE A 636 50.43 11.54 -27.26
N THR A 637 50.93 12.60 -27.87
CA THR A 637 51.05 13.91 -27.21
C THR A 637 49.68 14.61 -27.17
N ALA A 638 48.98 14.60 -28.31
CA ALA A 638 47.60 15.05 -28.43
C ALA A 638 46.95 14.39 -29.66
N ALA A 639 45.71 13.93 -29.53
CA ALA A 639 44.79 13.77 -30.64
C ALA A 639 43.68 14.81 -30.48
N GLU A 640 43.22 15.43 -31.58
CA GLU A 640 42.16 16.45 -31.60
C GLU A 640 41.32 16.28 -32.87
N GLY A 641 40.00 16.37 -32.79
CA GLY A 641 39.11 16.32 -33.96
C GLY A 641 37.67 16.71 -33.63
N ASN A 642 36.94 17.20 -34.63
CA ASN A 642 35.51 17.51 -34.54
C ASN A 642 34.71 16.43 -35.26
N PHE A 643 33.50 16.12 -34.79
CA PHE A 643 32.62 15.17 -35.46
C PHE A 643 31.18 15.66 -35.56
N VAL A 644 30.50 15.21 -36.60
CA VAL A 644 29.05 15.35 -36.78
C VAL A 644 28.44 13.97 -36.67
N MET A 645 27.43 13.81 -35.82
CA MET A 645 26.66 12.58 -35.68
C MET A 645 25.38 12.68 -36.51
N THR A 646 25.04 11.61 -37.23
CA THR A 646 23.81 11.52 -38.02
C THR A 646 23.41 10.06 -38.16
N GLU A 647 22.17 9.73 -37.80
CA GLU A 647 21.63 8.36 -37.78
C GLU A 647 22.50 7.39 -36.95
N GLY A 648 22.97 7.85 -35.79
CA GLY A 648 23.87 7.07 -34.91
C GLY A 648 25.32 6.96 -35.40
N VAL A 649 25.66 7.54 -36.55
CA VAL A 649 27.02 7.47 -37.12
C VAL A 649 27.75 8.80 -36.94
N ALA A 650 28.72 8.82 -36.02
CA ALA A 650 29.63 9.93 -35.79
C ALA A 650 30.73 9.96 -36.86
N ARG A 651 30.96 11.10 -37.51
CA ARG A 651 31.98 11.27 -38.57
C ARG A 651 32.87 12.48 -38.33
N SER A 652 34.18 12.26 -38.28
CA SER A 652 35.22 13.30 -38.25
C SER A 652 36.01 13.32 -39.57
N GLN A 653 36.36 14.51 -40.05
CA GLN A 653 37.14 14.74 -41.27
C GLN A 653 38.48 15.45 -41.01
N ASP A 654 38.77 15.76 -39.74
CA ASP A 654 39.86 16.62 -39.29
C ASP A 654 40.67 16.01 -38.13
N LEU A 655 40.47 14.72 -37.82
CA LEU A 655 41.15 14.02 -36.74
C LEU A 655 42.66 14.05 -36.93
N SER A 656 43.31 14.78 -36.04
CA SER A 656 44.73 15.15 -36.05
C SER A 656 45.41 14.50 -34.86
N VAL A 657 46.42 13.64 -35.10
CA VAL A 657 47.15 12.95 -34.03
C VAL A 657 48.64 13.32 -34.05
N LEU A 658 49.13 13.88 -32.95
CA LEU A 658 50.54 14.18 -32.69
C LEU A 658 51.15 13.04 -31.87
N LEU A 659 52.17 12.40 -32.44
CA LEU A 659 52.82 11.19 -31.93
C LEU A 659 54.31 11.47 -31.68
N ASP A 660 54.97 10.73 -30.78
CA ASP A 660 56.45 10.80 -30.74
C ASP A 660 57.04 10.31 -32.08
N GLY A 661 57.90 11.12 -32.66
CA GLY A 661 58.49 10.91 -33.99
C GLY A 661 57.54 11.16 -35.18
N GLY A 662 56.28 11.55 -34.99
CA GLY A 662 55.34 11.65 -36.11
C GLY A 662 54.06 12.47 -35.92
N ARG A 663 53.30 12.60 -37.02
CA ARG A 663 51.94 13.14 -37.05
C ARG A 663 51.07 12.33 -38.00
N GLY A 664 49.85 12.01 -37.61
CA GLY A 664 48.80 11.51 -38.50
C GLY A 664 47.69 12.54 -38.75
N ASP A 665 47.16 12.53 -39.96
CA ASP A 665 45.89 13.18 -40.32
C ASP A 665 44.93 12.09 -40.82
N PHE A 666 43.71 12.04 -40.26
CA PHE A 666 42.75 10.95 -40.44
C PHE A 666 41.32 11.44 -40.70
N VAL A 667 40.54 10.60 -41.39
CA VAL A 667 39.08 10.65 -41.46
C VAL A 667 38.56 9.42 -40.71
N THR A 668 37.47 9.56 -39.95
CA THR A 668 36.86 8.41 -39.25
C THR A 668 35.34 8.49 -39.20
N ALA A 669 34.70 7.33 -39.28
CA ALA A 669 33.29 7.10 -39.03
C ALA A 669 33.13 6.01 -37.95
N ILE A 670 32.32 6.28 -36.93
CA ILE A 670 31.94 5.33 -35.87
C ILE A 670 30.43 5.15 -35.97
N ASP A 671 30.01 3.94 -36.32
CA ASP A 671 28.61 3.53 -36.50
C ASP A 671 28.15 2.80 -35.24
N LEU A 672 27.50 3.55 -34.32
CA LEU A 672 27.02 3.00 -33.05
C LEU A 672 25.92 1.93 -33.24
N PRO A 673 24.94 2.09 -34.16
CA PRO A 673 23.96 1.04 -34.45
C PRO A 673 24.56 -0.31 -34.87
N ARG A 674 25.67 -0.31 -35.62
CA ARG A 674 26.37 -1.54 -36.06
C ARG A 674 27.56 -1.93 -35.18
N TRP A 675 27.92 -1.11 -34.20
CA TRP A 675 29.15 -1.24 -33.40
C TRP A 675 30.43 -1.31 -34.26
N TRP A 676 30.52 -0.46 -35.29
CA TRP A 676 31.59 -0.52 -36.30
C TRP A 676 32.45 0.76 -36.31
N ILE A 677 33.76 0.60 -36.48
CA ILE A 677 34.70 1.70 -36.74
C ILE A 677 35.26 1.58 -38.16
N ASP A 678 35.36 2.72 -38.82
CA ASP A 678 36.08 2.91 -40.07
C ASP A 678 36.97 4.15 -39.94
N LEU A 679 38.28 3.99 -40.03
CA LEU A 679 39.26 5.06 -39.89
C LEU A 679 40.31 4.90 -40.98
N GLU A 680 40.50 5.92 -41.81
CA GLU A 680 41.50 5.96 -42.87
C GLU A 680 42.34 7.23 -42.76
N GLY A 681 43.64 7.12 -42.99
CA GLY A 681 44.52 8.29 -43.00
C GLY A 681 45.96 7.97 -43.34
N GLN A 682 46.83 8.91 -42.98
CA GLN A 682 48.27 8.79 -43.27
C GLN A 682 49.13 9.37 -42.15
N ALA A 683 50.10 8.60 -41.69
CA ALA A 683 51.13 9.05 -40.75
C ALA A 683 52.36 9.58 -41.50
N ARG A 684 53.03 10.60 -40.95
CA ARG A 684 54.29 11.17 -41.47
C ARG A 684 55.30 11.31 -40.33
N LEU A 685 56.56 10.98 -40.61
CA LEU A 685 57.66 11.12 -39.64
C LEU A 685 58.08 12.59 -39.56
N THR A 686 58.06 13.19 -38.36
CA THR A 686 58.36 14.62 -38.18
C THR A 686 59.84 14.93 -38.31
N ASP A 687 60.72 14.03 -37.84
CA ASP A 687 62.18 14.18 -37.99
C ASP A 687 62.65 13.93 -39.43
N HIS A 688 61.82 13.31 -40.28
CA HIS A 688 62.14 12.93 -41.67
C HIS A 688 61.10 13.45 -42.67
N PRO A 689 61.00 14.77 -42.89
CA PRO A 689 59.98 15.38 -43.76
C PRO A 689 60.07 15.00 -45.25
N ASN A 690 61.14 14.30 -45.66
CA ASN A 690 61.31 13.74 -47.01
C ASN A 690 60.91 12.26 -47.12
N ALA A 691 60.51 11.61 -46.02
CA ALA A 691 59.99 10.25 -46.05
C ALA A 691 58.56 10.24 -46.65
N PRO A 692 58.16 9.17 -47.37
CA PRO A 692 56.78 9.01 -47.79
C PRO A 692 55.86 8.91 -46.57
N ALA A 693 54.61 9.36 -46.73
CA ALA A 693 53.58 9.09 -45.75
C ALA A 693 53.27 7.57 -45.72
N ILE A 694 52.89 7.08 -44.55
CA ILE A 694 52.52 5.69 -44.28
C ILE A 694 50.98 5.65 -44.22
N PRO A 695 50.28 5.05 -45.19
CA PRO A 695 48.84 4.84 -45.11
C PRO A 695 48.50 3.93 -43.91
N VAL A 696 47.47 4.30 -43.17
CA VAL A 696 46.95 3.54 -42.03
C VAL A 696 45.44 3.46 -42.16
N ALA A 697 44.89 2.26 -42.02
CA ALA A 697 43.45 2.02 -41.94
C ALA A 697 43.13 1.12 -40.73
N VAL A 698 42.00 1.40 -40.09
CA VAL A 698 41.43 0.61 -39.00
C VAL A 698 39.94 0.43 -39.29
N ASN A 699 39.52 -0.81 -39.58
CA ASN A 699 38.17 -1.10 -40.05
C ASN A 699 37.67 -2.40 -39.42
N GLY A 700 36.46 -2.39 -38.87
CA GLY A 700 35.86 -3.58 -38.27
C GLY A 700 34.90 -3.27 -37.12
N PRO A 701 34.43 -4.31 -36.41
CA PRO A 701 33.76 -4.15 -35.12
C PRO A 701 34.65 -3.37 -34.14
N ILE A 702 34.08 -2.47 -33.34
CA ILE A 702 34.82 -1.62 -32.39
C ILE A 702 35.57 -2.47 -31.34
N ASP A 703 35.01 -3.62 -30.99
CA ASP A 703 35.55 -4.61 -30.04
C ASP A 703 36.61 -5.55 -30.67
N ASN A 704 36.77 -5.59 -31.99
CA ASN A 704 37.86 -6.33 -32.65
C ASN A 704 38.16 -5.81 -34.08
N PRO A 705 38.75 -4.60 -34.22
CA PRO A 705 38.96 -3.98 -35.52
C PRO A 705 40.22 -4.51 -36.23
N GLU A 706 40.13 -4.75 -37.55
CA GLU A 706 41.29 -5.08 -38.38
C GLU A 706 42.15 -3.83 -38.59
N ARG A 707 43.47 -3.96 -38.44
CA ARG A 707 44.44 -2.86 -38.52
C ARG A 707 45.41 -3.10 -39.68
N VAL A 708 45.44 -2.18 -40.64
CA VAL A 708 46.27 -2.25 -41.86
C VAL A 708 47.21 -1.05 -41.91
N VAL A 709 48.52 -1.30 -41.91
CA VAL A 709 49.57 -0.29 -42.02
C VAL A 709 50.41 -0.57 -43.27
N ASP A 710 50.41 0.33 -44.25
CA ASP A 710 51.09 0.11 -45.53
C ASP A 710 52.53 0.64 -45.52
N THR A 711 53.45 -0.21 -45.05
CA THR A 711 54.89 0.07 -45.01
C THR A 711 55.58 0.06 -46.38
N ARG A 712 54.92 -0.41 -47.45
CA ARG A 712 55.56 -0.65 -48.76
C ARG A 712 56.17 0.62 -49.36
N SER A 713 55.54 1.78 -49.16
CA SER A 713 56.10 3.06 -49.61
C SER A 713 57.41 3.41 -48.87
N LEU A 714 57.44 3.19 -47.55
CA LEU A 714 58.61 3.44 -46.71
C LEU A 714 59.75 2.45 -47.01
N GLU A 715 59.44 1.17 -47.25
CA GLU A 715 60.40 0.15 -47.68
C GLU A 715 61.08 0.51 -49.01
N ASN A 716 60.31 0.92 -50.02
CA ASN A 716 60.86 1.35 -51.30
C ASN A 716 61.75 2.60 -51.15
N PHE A 717 61.35 3.56 -50.31
CA PHE A 717 62.16 4.73 -49.98
C PHE A 717 63.46 4.38 -49.26
N LEU A 718 63.43 3.41 -48.33
CA LEU A 718 64.63 2.87 -47.67
C LEU A 718 65.57 2.21 -48.67
N VAL A 719 65.07 1.36 -49.58
CA VAL A 719 65.87 0.73 -50.64
C VAL A 719 66.53 1.77 -51.55
N GLN A 720 65.78 2.80 -51.98
CA GLN A 720 66.35 3.90 -52.76
C GLN A 720 67.41 4.68 -51.98
N ARG A 721 67.14 5.06 -50.72
CA ARG A 721 68.04 5.87 -49.90
C ARG A 721 69.31 5.12 -49.49
N VAL A 722 69.25 3.80 -49.31
CA VAL A 722 70.43 2.93 -49.16
C VAL A 722 71.22 2.88 -50.47
N ALA A 723 70.58 2.66 -51.62
CA ALA A 723 71.26 2.67 -52.91
C ALA A 723 71.95 4.01 -53.22
N GLU A 724 71.29 5.14 -52.95
CA GLU A 724 71.88 6.49 -53.05
C GLU A 724 73.05 6.68 -52.08
N THR A 725 72.98 6.14 -50.86
CA THR A 725 74.05 6.22 -49.87
C THR A 725 75.26 5.36 -50.27
N ALA A 726 75.04 4.16 -50.79
CA ALA A 726 76.09 3.30 -51.33
C ALA A 726 76.77 3.93 -52.56
N LEU A 727 75.98 4.45 -53.51
CA LEU A 727 76.47 5.20 -54.68
C LEU A 727 77.22 6.48 -54.29
N ARG A 728 76.92 7.09 -53.13
CA ARG A 728 77.60 8.28 -52.62
C ARG A 728 78.84 7.98 -51.77
N LYS A 729 78.94 6.76 -51.21
CA LYS A 729 80.18 6.21 -50.62
C LYS A 729 81.17 5.77 -51.70
N LEU A 730 80.70 5.41 -52.89
CA LEU A 730 81.50 5.17 -54.11
C LEU A 730 81.77 6.48 -54.86
N GLY A 731 82.89 7.15 -54.54
CA GLY A 731 83.26 8.44 -55.15
C GLY A 731 83.47 8.38 -56.68
N GLU A 732 83.39 9.54 -57.33
CA GLU A 732 83.37 9.70 -58.80
C GLU A 732 84.59 9.10 -59.54
N ASP A 733 85.71 8.85 -58.84
CA ASP A 733 86.94 8.28 -59.42
C ASP A 733 86.84 6.79 -59.85
N GLU A 734 85.82 6.03 -59.42
CA GLU A 734 85.60 4.63 -59.87
C GLU A 734 84.51 4.45 -60.94
N LEU A 735 84.01 5.54 -61.56
CA LEU A 735 83.02 5.51 -62.65
C LEU A 735 83.58 4.98 -64.00
N GLY A 736 84.65 4.17 -63.96
CA GLY A 736 85.42 3.67 -65.10
C GLY A 736 85.34 2.16 -65.37
N GLY A 737 84.34 1.43 -64.83
CA GLY A 737 84.23 -0.01 -65.11
C GLY A 737 82.91 -0.73 -64.78
N ALA A 738 82.16 -0.30 -63.75
CA ALA A 738 81.04 -1.09 -63.21
C ALA A 738 79.72 -1.08 -64.03
N ALA A 739 79.59 -0.20 -65.03
CA ALA A 739 78.35 0.04 -65.77
C ALA A 739 77.79 -1.17 -66.56
N GLY A 740 78.56 -2.25 -66.72
CA GLY A 740 78.14 -3.47 -67.43
C GLY A 740 77.45 -4.55 -66.56
N ALA A 741 77.54 -4.48 -65.23
CA ALA A 741 77.15 -5.59 -64.36
C ALA A 741 75.66 -5.60 -63.94
N LEU A 742 75.06 -4.41 -63.71
CA LEU A 742 73.72 -4.31 -63.10
C LEU A 742 72.56 -4.36 -64.11
N LEU A 743 72.79 -4.06 -65.40
CA LEU A 743 71.73 -4.19 -66.42
C LEU A 743 71.35 -5.65 -66.71
N GLY A 744 72.24 -6.61 -66.46
CA GLY A 744 72.03 -8.02 -66.81
C GLY A 744 70.97 -8.75 -65.99
N VAL A 745 70.57 -8.21 -64.83
CA VAL A 745 69.55 -8.81 -63.94
C VAL A 745 68.12 -8.38 -64.31
N ILE A 746 67.96 -7.32 -65.10
CA ILE A 746 66.67 -6.62 -65.26
C ILE A 746 66.01 -6.88 -66.64
N THR A 747 66.70 -7.51 -67.61
CA THR A 747 66.24 -7.58 -69.02
C THR A 747 66.08 -9.00 -69.62
N GLY A 748 65.08 -9.77 -69.15
CA GLY A 748 64.38 -10.85 -69.89
C GLY A 748 65.12 -12.18 -70.16
N SER A 749 64.47 -13.25 -70.66
CA SER A 749 63.02 -13.57 -70.71
C SER A 749 62.73 -15.04 -71.12
N SER A 750 61.63 -15.61 -70.60
CA SER A 750 60.72 -16.61 -71.24
C SER A 750 61.17 -18.03 -71.70
N GLY A 751 60.46 -19.06 -71.19
CA GLY A 751 60.17 -20.37 -71.85
C GLY A 751 61.21 -21.49 -71.68
N ASP A 752 60.90 -22.78 -71.85
CA ASP A 752 59.62 -23.55 -71.83
C ASP A 752 59.93 -25.08 -71.65
N SER A 753 58.91 -25.91 -71.40
CA SER A 753 58.76 -27.40 -71.47
C SER A 753 59.99 -28.35 -71.68
N GLY A 754 60.06 -29.57 -71.11
CA GLY A 754 59.14 -30.33 -70.24
C GLY A 754 59.46 -31.84 -70.21
N THR A 755 58.53 -32.66 -69.68
CA THR A 755 58.48 -34.17 -69.65
C THR A 755 59.33 -34.95 -68.61
N GLY A 756 58.77 -36.04 -68.03
CA GLY A 756 59.51 -37.06 -67.25
C GLY A 756 58.79 -37.68 -66.03
N GLN A 757 57.93 -38.67 -66.27
CA GLN A 757 57.28 -39.67 -65.37
C GLN A 757 58.09 -40.15 -64.12
N GLU A 758 57.52 -40.69 -63.02
CA GLU A 758 56.18 -41.24 -62.68
C GLU A 758 56.03 -41.35 -61.11
N ALA A 759 54.96 -41.81 -60.42
CA ALA A 759 53.68 -42.44 -60.77
C ALA A 759 52.55 -42.25 -59.70
N SER A 760 51.34 -42.70 -60.08
CA SER A 760 50.21 -43.37 -59.35
C SER A 760 50.05 -43.31 -57.81
N THR A 761 48.85 -43.40 -57.22
CA THR A 761 47.53 -43.95 -57.67
C THR A 761 46.35 -42.97 -57.42
N GLN A 762 45.47 -42.71 -58.40
CA GLN A 762 44.10 -43.27 -58.56
C GLN A 762 43.16 -43.21 -57.33
N GLY A 763 41.91 -42.70 -57.41
CA GLY A 763 41.26 -41.91 -58.48
C GLY A 763 39.73 -42.09 -58.62
N SER A 764 39.06 -41.06 -59.16
CA SER A 764 37.67 -41.02 -59.69
C SER A 764 36.50 -41.30 -58.73
N GLY A 765 35.27 -40.82 -58.97
CA GLY A 765 34.73 -40.06 -60.12
C GLY A 765 33.39 -39.35 -59.79
N SER A 766 32.64 -38.92 -60.81
CA SER A 766 31.62 -37.86 -60.70
C SER A 766 30.18 -38.24 -61.11
N ASP A 767 29.23 -37.43 -60.61
CA ASP A 767 27.99 -36.96 -61.28
C ASP A 767 26.68 -37.79 -61.19
N SER A 768 25.56 -37.04 -61.23
CA SER A 768 24.16 -37.42 -61.54
C SER A 768 23.27 -38.20 -60.55
N ALA A 769 21.99 -37.81 -60.51
CA ALA A 769 20.83 -38.43 -59.82
C ALA A 769 19.99 -39.29 -60.85
N PRO A 770 18.71 -39.73 -60.67
CA PRO A 770 17.67 -39.48 -59.63
C PRO A 770 16.73 -40.70 -59.27
N LEU A 771 15.55 -40.45 -58.66
CA LEU A 771 14.33 -41.33 -58.52
C LEU A 771 14.43 -42.50 -57.48
N GLU A 772 13.36 -43.10 -56.90
CA GLU A 772 11.88 -42.95 -57.01
C GLU A 772 11.08 -43.42 -55.73
N ALA A 773 9.75 -43.24 -55.73
CA ALA A 773 8.61 -43.72 -54.88
C ALA A 773 8.81 -44.69 -53.66
N VAL A 774 8.14 -44.58 -52.47
CA VAL A 774 6.69 -44.40 -52.09
C VAL A 774 5.86 -45.71 -52.29
N PRO A 775 5.16 -46.31 -51.28
CA PRO A 775 3.91 -45.76 -50.67
C PRO A 775 3.43 -46.15 -49.23
N ALA A 776 2.51 -45.30 -48.70
CA ALA A 776 1.26 -45.57 -47.92
C ALA A 776 1.17 -46.27 -46.52
N LYS A 777 0.74 -45.48 -45.50
CA LYS A 777 -0.53 -45.54 -44.70
C LYS A 777 -1.36 -46.85 -44.76
N PRO A 778 -1.81 -47.50 -43.64
CA PRO A 778 -2.94 -47.02 -42.77
C PRO A 778 -2.83 -47.27 -41.24
N GLU A 779 -3.25 -46.32 -40.39
CA GLU A 779 -4.53 -46.20 -39.63
C GLU A 779 -4.63 -46.95 -38.29
N ALA A 780 -5.18 -46.27 -37.28
CA ALA A 780 -5.70 -46.83 -36.02
C ALA A 780 -7.20 -47.24 -36.22
N PRO A 781 -7.91 -47.96 -35.32
CA PRO A 781 -8.06 -47.57 -33.90
C PRO A 781 -8.38 -48.71 -32.87
N GLU A 782 -8.83 -48.26 -31.68
CA GLU A 782 -9.76 -48.91 -30.73
C GLU A 782 -9.35 -50.03 -29.73
N THR A 783 -9.44 -49.63 -28.45
CA THR A 783 -10.07 -50.29 -27.28
C THR A 783 -9.70 -51.71 -26.83
N THR A 784 -9.36 -51.81 -25.55
CA THR A 784 -10.04 -52.71 -24.60
C THR A 784 -10.31 -52.01 -23.27
N GLN A 785 -11.54 -52.06 -22.78
CA GLN A 785 -11.90 -51.86 -21.36
C GLN A 785 -11.42 -53.10 -20.54
N ASP A 786 -11.47 -53.20 -19.21
CA ASP A 786 -12.55 -52.82 -18.28
C ASP A 786 -12.08 -52.93 -16.80
N ALA A 787 -13.01 -52.72 -15.86
CA ALA A 787 -13.01 -53.16 -14.46
C ALA A 787 -12.27 -52.30 -13.41
N ALA A 788 -12.82 -51.12 -13.12
CA ALA A 788 -12.80 -50.52 -11.78
C ALA A 788 -14.10 -49.73 -11.51
N GLY A 789 -15.09 -50.35 -10.86
CA GLY A 789 -16.35 -49.66 -10.54
C GLY A 789 -17.30 -50.41 -9.63
N GLN A 790 -17.85 -49.69 -8.64
CA GLN A 790 -18.91 -50.11 -7.69
C GLN A 790 -18.44 -51.23 -6.72
N VAL A 791 -19.08 -51.52 -5.58
CA VAL A 791 -20.37 -51.12 -4.96
C VAL A 791 -20.06 -50.85 -3.46
N LEU A 792 -20.29 -49.67 -2.91
CA LEU A 792 -21.44 -49.27 -2.07
C LEU A 792 -21.90 -50.29 -0.98
N ASP A 793 -21.95 -49.80 0.27
CA ASP A 793 -22.74 -50.29 1.42
C ASP A 793 -22.41 -51.69 2.04
N LEU A 794 -22.92 -51.90 3.25
CA LEU A 794 -23.06 -53.16 4.00
C LEU A 794 -21.78 -53.97 4.26
N LEU A 795 -21.15 -53.70 5.41
CA LEU A 795 -21.19 -54.62 6.58
C LEU A 795 -20.48 -54.01 7.80
N THR A 796 -21.18 -53.98 8.95
CA THR A 796 -20.74 -53.44 10.27
C THR A 796 -20.26 -51.97 10.24
N GLY A 797 -20.96 -50.97 10.81
CA GLY A 797 -22.09 -51.01 11.74
C GLY A 797 -21.65 -51.43 13.15
N GLY A 798 -21.85 -50.65 14.21
CA GLY A 798 -22.52 -49.35 14.34
C GLY A 798 -23.02 -49.16 15.78
N SER A 799 -23.48 -47.96 16.15
CA SER A 799 -23.94 -47.58 17.52
C SER A 799 -22.82 -47.59 18.60
N SER A 800 -22.90 -46.90 19.73
CA SER A 800 -23.65 -45.69 20.16
C SER A 800 -23.13 -45.29 21.55
N ALA A 801 -23.47 -44.08 22.03
CA ALA A 801 -23.76 -43.73 23.45
C ALA A 801 -22.72 -44.12 24.55
N GLU A 802 -22.32 -43.32 25.54
CA GLU A 802 -22.86 -42.14 26.25
C GLU A 802 -22.24 -42.17 27.67
N SER A 803 -22.27 -41.04 28.39
CA SER A 803 -22.13 -40.89 29.87
C SER A 803 -20.78 -41.07 30.60
N ALA A 804 -20.60 -40.15 31.56
CA ALA A 804 -19.95 -40.28 32.87
C ALA A 804 -18.40 -40.44 32.93
N GLU A 805 -17.68 -39.89 33.92
CA GLU A 805 -18.04 -39.00 35.05
C GLU A 805 -16.79 -38.22 35.52
N GLU A 806 -16.94 -37.18 36.35
CA GLU A 806 -15.82 -36.53 37.04
C GLU A 806 -15.17 -37.46 38.11
N PRO A 807 -13.99 -37.09 38.67
CA PRO A 807 -14.04 -36.29 39.89
C PRO A 807 -12.94 -35.21 40.05
N ALA A 808 -13.36 -34.02 40.52
CA ALA A 808 -12.90 -33.34 41.75
C ALA A 808 -11.69 -33.96 42.53
N SER A 809 -10.78 -33.21 43.20
CA SER A 809 -10.63 -31.75 43.41
C SER A 809 -9.35 -31.41 44.25
N SER A 810 -9.17 -30.11 44.55
CA SER A 810 -8.59 -29.54 45.80
C SER A 810 -7.16 -28.91 45.83
N ASN A 811 -7.16 -27.61 46.16
CA ASN A 811 -6.36 -26.90 47.19
C ASN A 811 -4.82 -26.85 47.17
N ASN A 812 -4.28 -25.63 46.96
CA ASN A 812 -3.87 -24.69 48.04
C ASN A 812 -3.56 -23.31 47.38
N GLN A 813 -4.00 -22.14 47.87
CA GLN A 813 -3.80 -21.45 49.17
C GLN A 813 -2.35 -21.07 49.53
N GLY A 814 -2.08 -19.77 49.76
CA GLY A 814 -0.94 -19.33 50.60
C GLY A 814 -0.41 -17.90 50.46
N SER A 815 -0.76 -17.01 51.41
CA SER A 815 -0.17 -15.67 51.70
C SER A 815 -0.38 -14.56 50.64
N SER A 816 -0.82 -13.33 50.91
CA SER A 816 -0.83 -12.44 52.11
C SER A 816 0.50 -11.70 52.39
N GLY A 817 0.42 -10.36 52.42
CA GLY A 817 1.49 -9.42 52.75
C GLY A 817 0.92 -8.00 52.88
N ASN A 818 0.93 -7.43 54.08
CA ASN A 818 0.21 -6.20 54.46
C ASN A 818 1.19 -5.09 54.88
N GLN A 819 0.96 -3.84 54.48
CA GLN A 819 1.46 -2.67 55.23
C GLN A 819 0.62 -1.40 55.02
N SER A 820 0.71 -0.46 55.97
CA SER A 820 -0.15 0.73 56.07
C SER A 820 0.57 1.89 56.75
N SER A 821 0.40 3.09 56.18
CA SER A 821 0.55 4.41 56.81
C SER A 821 -0.16 5.43 55.91
N SER A 822 -1.14 6.25 56.31
CA SER A 822 -1.28 7.10 57.50
C SER A 822 -0.32 8.31 57.52
N GLY A 823 -0.89 9.50 57.25
CA GLY A 823 -0.26 10.82 57.17
C GLY A 823 -1.37 11.86 56.93
N SER A 824 -1.25 13.09 57.45
CA SER A 824 -2.43 13.96 57.60
C SER A 824 -2.13 15.46 57.77
N LEU A 825 -3.05 16.29 57.24
CA LEU A 825 -3.45 17.65 57.67
C LEU A 825 -2.46 18.85 57.60
N LEU A 826 -2.99 19.99 57.10
CA LEU A 826 -2.48 21.38 57.16
C LEU A 826 -1.16 21.65 56.38
N ASP A 827 -0.85 22.81 55.79
CA ASP A 827 -1.32 24.22 55.83
C ASP A 827 -1.07 24.87 54.42
N LEU A 828 -1.44 26.10 54.01
CA LEU A 828 -2.45 27.15 54.32
C LEU A 828 -2.11 28.37 53.41
N LEU A 829 -3.08 29.24 53.04
CA LEU A 829 -2.96 30.43 52.13
C LEU A 829 -2.95 30.06 50.63
N GLY A 830 -3.47 30.84 49.66
CA GLY A 830 -4.22 32.12 49.59
C GLY A 830 -4.52 32.38 48.09
N GLY A 831 -5.50 33.14 47.60
CA GLY A 831 -6.02 34.45 48.01
C GLY A 831 -5.84 35.46 46.85
N SER A 832 -6.82 36.34 46.59
CA SER A 832 -6.98 37.17 45.36
C SER A 832 -7.58 36.37 44.18
N SER A 833 -8.67 36.76 43.48
CA SER A 833 -9.31 38.06 43.15
C SER A 833 -8.63 38.85 42.03
N GLY A 834 -9.40 39.18 40.98
CA GLY A 834 -8.94 39.96 39.83
C GLY A 834 -9.92 39.98 38.64
N ASN A 835 -11.06 40.69 38.76
CA ASN A 835 -11.84 41.09 37.58
C ASN A 835 -11.03 42.06 36.70
N ASN A 836 -11.28 42.05 35.40
CA ASN A 836 -11.45 43.29 34.63
C ASN A 836 -12.12 43.02 33.27
N ASP A 837 -13.27 43.63 33.04
CA ASP A 837 -13.90 43.76 31.73
C ASP A 837 -13.13 44.77 30.87
N THR A 838 -13.13 44.60 29.54
CA THR A 838 -12.96 45.73 28.60
C THR A 838 -13.61 45.42 27.25
N GLU A 839 -14.78 45.99 26.98
CA GLU A 839 -15.32 46.09 25.61
C GLU A 839 -14.49 47.07 24.77
N MET A 840 -14.27 46.78 23.48
CA MET A 840 -14.49 47.81 22.42
C MET A 840 -14.47 47.29 20.97
N SER A 841 -15.63 47.45 20.32
CA SER A 841 -15.82 47.91 18.93
C SER A 841 -15.15 47.20 17.73
N ALA A 842 -15.98 46.57 16.90
CA ALA A 842 -15.70 46.25 15.49
C ALA A 842 -15.81 47.49 14.56
N PRO A 843 -15.43 47.33 13.27
CA PRO A 843 -16.16 47.93 12.16
C PRO A 843 -16.62 46.91 11.09
N GLU A 844 -17.46 47.36 10.16
CA GLU A 844 -18.23 46.52 9.22
C GLU A 844 -17.51 46.07 7.94
N LYS A 845 -17.75 44.80 7.59
CA LYS A 845 -18.23 44.26 6.28
C LYS A 845 -17.69 44.80 4.95
N GLU A 846 -17.34 43.85 4.08
CA GLU A 846 -17.86 43.77 2.70
C GLU A 846 -18.32 42.32 2.40
N GLN A 847 -19.31 42.15 1.52
CA GLN A 847 -19.90 40.86 1.11
C GLN A 847 -19.85 40.75 -0.42
N PRO A 848 -19.69 39.53 -0.96
CA PRO A 848 -20.43 39.16 -2.16
C PRO A 848 -21.12 37.80 -2.08
N ALA A 849 -22.22 37.68 -2.84
CA ALA A 849 -22.84 36.46 -3.40
C ALA A 849 -22.92 35.18 -2.53
N SER A 850 -24.14 34.89 -2.07
CA SER A 850 -24.57 33.53 -1.71
C SER A 850 -24.90 32.71 -2.97
N GLU A 851 -24.38 31.49 -3.08
CA GLU A 851 -25.03 30.41 -3.82
C GLU A 851 -25.75 29.48 -2.83
N ASP A 852 -26.86 28.88 -3.24
CA ASP A 852 -27.76 28.14 -2.34
C ASP A 852 -27.20 26.75 -1.99
N LEU A 853 -26.51 26.63 -0.85
CA LEU A 853 -26.19 25.34 -0.22
C LEU A 853 -27.35 24.86 0.67
N ASN A 854 -27.74 23.61 0.51
CA ASN A 854 -28.99 23.06 1.02
C ASN A 854 -28.87 22.63 2.50
N THR A 855 -29.08 23.55 3.44
CA THR A 855 -28.81 23.35 4.88
C THR A 855 -29.63 22.27 5.59
N GLU A 856 -30.68 21.71 4.97
CA GLU A 856 -31.40 20.55 5.52
C GLU A 856 -30.62 19.23 5.36
N GLU A 857 -29.66 19.17 4.42
CA GLU A 857 -28.87 17.96 4.13
C GLU A 857 -27.66 17.84 5.08
N LEU A 858 -27.08 18.99 5.47
CA LEU A 858 -25.97 19.09 6.43
C LEU A 858 -26.36 18.82 7.90
N LEU A 859 -27.65 18.92 8.24
CA LEU A 859 -28.16 18.65 9.60
C LEU A 859 -28.35 17.16 9.88
N LEU A 860 -28.58 16.35 8.85
CA LEU A 860 -28.69 14.89 8.96
C LEU A 860 -27.33 14.22 9.19
N ASP A 861 -26.27 14.74 8.56
CA ASP A 861 -24.90 14.24 8.71
C ASP A 861 -24.37 14.48 10.14
N LEU A 862 -24.70 15.63 10.72
CA LEU A 862 -24.26 16.05 12.06
C LEU A 862 -24.87 15.19 13.20
N LEU A 863 -26.08 14.65 13.01
CA LEU A 863 -26.72 13.76 13.98
C LEU A 863 -26.19 12.30 13.94
N GLY A 864 -25.41 11.94 12.91
CA GLY A 864 -24.69 10.65 12.88
C GLY A 864 -23.39 10.64 13.69
N GLY A 865 -22.85 11.81 14.03
CA GLY A 865 -21.49 11.98 14.59
C GLY A 865 -21.24 11.52 16.03
N LEU A 866 -22.24 10.89 16.70
CA LEU A 866 -22.13 10.40 18.08
C LEU A 866 -22.27 8.86 18.20
N ALA A 867 -22.21 8.13 17.08
CA ALA A 867 -22.41 6.67 17.04
C ALA A 867 -21.40 5.90 16.16
N ASN A 868 -20.27 6.52 15.80
CA ASN A 868 -19.14 5.91 15.07
C ASN A 868 -17.88 5.90 15.95
#